data_AF-A0AAN8MJ83-F1
#
_entry.id   AF-A0AAN8MJ83-F1
#
_cell.length_a   1.000
_cell.length_b   1.000
_cell.length_c   1.000
_cell.angle_alpha   90.00
_cell.angle_beta   90.00
_cell.angle_gamma   90.00
#
_symmetry.space_group_name_H-M   'P 1'
#
loop_
_entity.id
_entity.type
_entity.pdbx_description
1 polymer ?
#
loop_
_entity_poly.entity_id
_entity_poly.type
_entity_poly.pdbx_seq_one_letter_code
_entity_poly.pdbx_strand_id
1 'polypeptide(L)'
;MPSRLLKRLGSKLHPRPSAKLKNTYIVKSQSPSTSRPSPAVNSGNLTHDFTHNDGFFYDDTLGLHISYSPLLVSSKVLKAAQDVGVNVRWNDKGYISSISYNDARKLCKALDIYMMSVAEYMSLLQRAPQIASSHFAEWLSDTYSFDQGEYLDSTGKGISQYTARPGWFDPMATDSEGYPSGLVDFNAPSMWKFWSPGDPELVTGAMRGFVSSSATCSLDLGIPVFAQHPMIMIRECYRKKFAAKKSPILSIWSRYNDLTLSRDDAGVRDFLLSLNLDNLRPEDTVDEFQAAKEHEMLVDLRGKRQLLTNDSDKMRIIGLLDMIDAFEVAPGSSSTFVLGHPNPDADSLVSAVFEAARRAILAKDKSETFFAWAESIPAEVRHVLGAPLSDKINLDPQKPGPSDNIILIDCQNIEDHQKHQVKGVIDHHILTEQFPYYVAVSQEVSWSSTVQVYNKILGSNLELDGTTARILLEATRLEAEPELLKHMSVLDRMAIARLESIANAPSSYAALMQVFTNSTNSARETFYKDYKQTKFGFTVIKSSSSDPQIIDYRKLAEINNEKEYLPLTIVKEVVYNEKFSTVERETFHLVFNDSFYDKGFRAAVRNVIKCACRAFHEVTPLEPDINTIVIMHSLTQMPRLLIMPVIEEIVKEHLRFSFSHKLNRYVSCGFFSGKTSKYGEVGESEHVRCQLSYQKVKDLLQGSNNTSFMSLPMFWKAYHEFEALGDRHSLGSLRSKTFIEILDTYLTHLPSYEEGAEDENKLDRRDSVYLVKNGNDKGSIQRLSSAQPGLIYPEKGCETSGIPTEVEGPNQYGNRSLWRYWSPDAAENIATRGHIFVMDQTAIDLKIRPTESTDRLTFRPIYCDIPDLKYTIRETTGTGPNSRNWVQVSVYPRLFSIYDL
;
A
#
# COMPACT_ATOMS: atom_id res chain seq x y z
N MET A 1 -26.52 -32.62 -55.00
CA MET A 1 -26.15 -33.99 -55.45
C MET A 1 -26.01 -34.89 -54.23
N PRO A 2 -26.47 -36.16 -54.29
CA PRO A 2 -27.61 -36.56 -53.44
C PRO A 2 -27.52 -37.93 -52.73
N SER A 3 -28.46 -38.13 -51.77
CA SER A 3 -29.17 -39.40 -51.41
C SER A 3 -28.39 -40.47 -50.61
N ARG A 4 -28.93 -41.27 -49.66
CA ARG A 4 -30.23 -41.98 -49.42
C ARG A 4 -30.37 -42.32 -47.90
N LEU A 5 -31.54 -42.25 -47.20
CA LEU A 5 -32.74 -43.16 -47.15
C LEU A 5 -32.39 -44.59 -46.62
N LEU A 6 -32.99 -45.25 -45.60
CA LEU A 6 -34.41 -45.51 -45.16
C LEU A 6 -34.44 -46.16 -43.74
N LYS A 7 -35.31 -45.73 -42.78
CA LYS A 7 -36.61 -46.31 -42.29
C LYS A 7 -36.67 -47.75 -41.72
N ARG A 8 -37.21 -47.92 -40.49
CA ARG A 8 -38.57 -48.46 -40.11
C ARG A 8 -38.69 -48.68 -38.57
N LEU A 9 -39.63 -48.04 -37.85
CA LEU A 9 -40.99 -48.49 -37.37
C LEU A 9 -40.96 -49.64 -36.34
N GLY A 10 -41.67 -49.67 -35.19
CA GLY A 10 -42.71 -48.87 -34.51
C GLY A 10 -43.25 -49.68 -33.30
N SER A 11 -43.71 -49.11 -32.18
CA SER A 11 -45.14 -49.03 -31.75
C SER A 11 -45.19 -48.66 -30.25
N LYS A 12 -45.79 -47.51 -29.85
CA LYS A 12 -47.13 -47.29 -29.26
C LYS A 12 -47.45 -48.03 -27.94
N LEU A 13 -47.64 -47.26 -26.86
CA LEU A 13 -48.87 -47.22 -26.03
C LEU A 13 -48.78 -46.13 -24.92
N HIS A 14 -49.87 -45.36 -24.80
CA HIS A 14 -50.25 -44.46 -23.69
C HIS A 14 -51.63 -44.98 -23.20
N PRO A 15 -52.03 -44.83 -21.91
CA PRO A 15 -52.49 -43.52 -21.40
C PRO A 15 -52.30 -43.20 -19.89
N ARG A 16 -52.30 -41.88 -19.59
CA ARG A 16 -52.76 -41.06 -18.43
C ARG A 16 -53.50 -41.70 -17.21
N PRO A 17 -53.80 -40.95 -16.10
CA PRO A 17 -53.16 -39.77 -15.46
C PRO A 17 -53.16 -39.77 -13.88
N SER A 18 -52.64 -38.67 -13.32
CA SER A 18 -52.99 -38.04 -12.01
C SER A 18 -52.24 -38.46 -10.72
N ALA A 19 -51.58 -37.50 -10.08
CA ALA A 19 -51.98 -36.97 -8.76
C ALA A 19 -51.02 -35.82 -8.35
N LYS A 20 -51.62 -34.68 -8.00
CA LYS A 20 -50.98 -33.60 -7.24
C LYS A 20 -50.70 -34.11 -5.82
N LEU A 21 -49.55 -33.79 -5.25
CA LEU A 21 -49.41 -33.64 -3.80
C LEU A 21 -48.28 -32.66 -3.49
N LYS A 22 -48.69 -31.51 -2.93
CA LYS A 22 -47.87 -30.65 -2.08
C LYS A 22 -47.40 -31.48 -0.90
N ASN A 23 -46.15 -31.33 -0.47
CA ASN A 23 -45.80 -31.44 0.95
C ASN A 23 -44.50 -30.70 1.25
N THR A 24 -44.69 -29.56 1.87
CA THR A 24 -43.77 -28.83 2.74
C THR A 24 -43.33 -29.77 3.87
N TYR A 25 -42.02 -29.93 4.09
CA TYR A 25 -41.49 -30.52 5.32
C TYR A 25 -40.68 -29.45 6.07
N ILE A 26 -41.32 -28.93 7.12
CA ILE A 26 -40.67 -28.25 8.23
C ILE A 26 -40.19 -29.35 9.17
N VAL A 27 -38.87 -29.49 9.33
CA VAL A 27 -38.30 -30.32 10.40
C VAL A 27 -37.85 -29.39 11.51
N LYS A 28 -38.66 -29.31 12.57
CA LYS A 28 -38.22 -28.92 13.91
C LYS A 28 -37.49 -30.12 14.51
N SER A 29 -36.23 -29.95 14.90
CA SER A 29 -35.60 -30.78 15.92
C SER A 29 -35.28 -29.89 17.13
N GLN A 30 -36.01 -30.13 18.22
CA GLN A 30 -35.59 -29.78 19.56
C GLN A 30 -34.66 -30.88 20.08
N SER A 31 -33.56 -30.49 20.71
CA SER A 31 -32.81 -31.35 21.63
C SER A 31 -32.21 -30.50 22.76
N PRO A 32 -31.97 -31.09 23.94
CA PRO A 32 -32.20 -30.44 25.22
C PRO A 32 -30.99 -29.70 25.79
N SER A 33 -31.32 -28.77 26.67
CA SER A 33 -30.45 -28.00 27.56
C SER A 33 -29.65 -28.88 28.53
N THR A 34 -28.33 -28.83 28.44
CA THR A 34 -27.43 -28.98 29.61
C THR A 34 -26.34 -27.92 29.51
N SER A 35 -26.45 -26.92 30.37
CA SER A 35 -25.59 -25.76 30.50
C SER A 35 -24.24 -26.12 31.16
N ARG A 36 -23.15 -25.90 30.44
CA ARG A 36 -21.86 -25.45 30.98
C ARG A 36 -21.36 -24.31 30.10
N PRO A 37 -21.02 -23.13 30.65
CA PRO A 37 -20.58 -22.01 29.84
C PRO A 37 -19.11 -22.21 29.43
N SER A 38 -18.87 -22.47 28.15
CA SER A 38 -17.58 -22.19 27.52
C SER A 38 -17.50 -20.68 27.24
N PRO A 39 -16.35 -20.02 27.47
CA PRO A 39 -16.23 -18.58 27.31
C PRO A 39 -16.40 -18.22 25.83
N ALA A 40 -17.29 -17.25 25.59
CA ALA A 40 -17.47 -16.65 24.29
C ALA A 40 -16.16 -16.02 23.81
N VAL A 41 -15.58 -16.59 22.76
CA VAL A 41 -14.57 -15.93 21.95
C VAL A 41 -15.33 -14.86 21.15
N ASN A 42 -15.34 -13.64 21.68
CA ASN A 42 -15.73 -12.45 20.93
C ASN A 42 -14.78 -12.32 19.73
N SER A 43 -15.31 -12.63 18.54
CA SER A 43 -14.67 -12.31 17.26
C SER A 43 -14.85 -10.81 16.96
N GLY A 44 -14.35 -9.97 17.85
CA GLY A 44 -14.06 -8.57 17.53
C GLY A 44 -12.83 -8.54 16.63
N ASN A 45 -12.91 -7.81 15.52
CA ASN A 45 -11.78 -7.52 14.65
C ASN A 45 -10.59 -7.05 15.49
N LEU A 46 -9.58 -7.91 15.62
CA LEU A 46 -8.26 -7.58 16.16
C LEU A 46 -7.48 -6.82 15.08
N THR A 47 -7.93 -5.62 14.74
CA THR A 47 -6.96 -4.55 14.49
C THR A 47 -6.36 -4.26 15.86
N HIS A 48 -5.22 -4.89 16.15
CA HIS A 48 -4.46 -4.58 17.35
C HIS A 48 -4.10 -3.10 17.30
N ASP A 49 -4.89 -2.29 18.00
CA ASP A 49 -4.49 -0.99 18.50
C ASP A 49 -3.28 -1.25 19.42
N PHE A 50 -2.07 -1.13 18.87
CA PHE A 50 -0.81 -1.17 19.62
C PHE A 50 -0.61 0.14 20.39
N THR A 51 -1.63 0.55 21.13
CA THR A 51 -1.61 1.77 21.94
C THR A 51 -1.66 1.46 23.43
N HIS A 52 -1.02 0.39 23.94
CA HIS A 52 -0.77 0.26 25.39
C HIS A 52 0.55 -0.44 25.79
N ASN A 53 1.38 0.32 26.53
CA ASN A 53 2.47 -0.02 27.45
C ASN A 53 3.76 -0.63 26.88
N ASP A 54 4.72 0.27 26.62
CA ASP A 54 6.17 0.10 26.42
C ASP A 54 6.67 -0.90 25.36
N GLY A 55 5.87 -1.85 24.87
CA GLY A 55 6.29 -2.79 23.82
C GLY A 55 7.37 -3.81 24.24
N PHE A 56 7.78 -3.83 25.52
CA PHE A 56 8.77 -4.76 26.09
C PHE A 56 8.13 -5.76 27.07
N PHE A 57 8.70 -6.96 27.15
CA PHE A 57 8.51 -7.89 28.27
C PHE A 57 9.86 -8.24 28.90
N TYR A 58 9.87 -8.75 30.14
CA TYR A 58 11.09 -9.17 30.83
C TYR A 58 11.18 -10.69 30.88
N ASP A 59 12.35 -11.25 30.55
CA ASP A 59 12.68 -12.67 30.74
C ASP A 59 13.70 -12.81 31.87
N ASP A 60 13.28 -13.43 32.97
CA ASP A 60 14.10 -13.62 34.18
C ASP A 60 15.33 -14.52 33.92
N THR A 61 15.24 -15.44 32.95
CA THR A 61 16.31 -16.41 32.66
C THR A 61 17.48 -15.75 31.96
N LEU A 62 17.21 -14.93 30.94
CA LEU A 62 18.22 -14.15 30.23
C LEU A 62 18.58 -12.84 30.95
N GLY A 63 17.70 -12.37 31.84
CA GLY A 63 17.84 -11.08 32.50
C GLY A 63 17.71 -9.91 31.51
N LEU A 64 16.80 -10.04 30.54
CA LEU A 64 16.63 -9.10 29.42
C LEU A 64 15.20 -8.54 29.36
N HIS A 65 15.08 -7.25 29.08
CA HIS A 65 13.88 -6.59 28.58
C HIS A 65 13.88 -6.69 27.06
N ILE A 66 12.88 -7.33 26.48
CA ILE A 66 12.84 -7.73 25.07
C ILE A 66 11.66 -7.07 24.38
N SER A 67 11.92 -6.34 23.30
CA SER A 67 10.88 -5.66 22.51
C SER A 67 10.14 -6.65 21.63
N TYR A 68 8.83 -6.45 21.47
CA TYR A 68 8.03 -7.12 20.43
C TYR A 68 8.32 -6.56 19.03
N SER A 69 8.78 -5.32 18.95
CA SER A 69 8.99 -4.58 17.71
C SER A 69 10.47 -4.42 17.38
N PRO A 70 10.81 -4.17 16.11
CA PRO A 70 12.16 -3.78 15.72
C PRO A 70 12.57 -2.42 16.30
N LEU A 71 13.89 -2.18 16.30
CA LEU A 71 14.51 -0.92 16.68
C LEU A 71 13.97 0.23 15.84
N LEU A 72 13.36 1.21 16.51
CA LEU A 72 12.90 2.44 15.90
C LEU A 72 14.06 3.42 15.67
N VAL A 73 14.02 4.15 14.56
CA VAL A 73 14.86 5.33 14.36
C VAL A 73 14.57 6.35 15.46
N SER A 74 15.60 6.99 15.99
CA SER A 74 15.52 8.06 17.01
C SER A 74 16.81 8.87 16.98
N SER A 75 16.84 10.05 17.60
CA SER A 75 18.08 10.86 17.64
C SER A 75 19.23 10.10 18.30
N LYS A 76 18.93 9.29 19.33
CA LYS A 76 19.90 8.40 19.98
C LYS A 76 20.49 7.39 19.00
N VAL A 77 19.64 6.76 18.18
CA VAL A 77 20.07 5.74 17.20
C VAL A 77 20.91 6.37 16.09
N LEU A 78 20.48 7.52 15.55
CA LEU A 78 21.24 8.22 14.50
C LEU A 78 22.61 8.66 15.00
N LYS A 79 22.69 9.22 16.21
CA LYS A 79 23.95 9.60 16.84
C LYS A 79 24.86 8.39 17.06
N ALA A 80 24.33 7.31 17.62
CA ALA A 80 25.11 6.08 17.84
C ALA A 80 25.64 5.51 16.51
N ALA A 81 24.82 5.51 15.46
CA ALA A 81 25.22 5.07 14.13
C ALA A 81 26.35 5.93 13.56
N GLN A 82 26.26 7.25 13.67
CA GLN A 82 27.31 8.18 13.28
C GLN A 82 28.61 7.92 14.04
N ASP A 83 28.53 7.75 15.36
CA ASP A 83 29.69 7.51 16.24
C ASP A 83 30.45 6.22 15.88
N VAL A 84 29.76 5.21 15.33
CA VAL A 84 30.38 3.94 14.88
C VAL A 84 30.56 3.82 13.37
N GLY A 85 30.31 4.90 12.60
CA GLY A 85 30.46 4.91 11.16
C GLY A 85 29.51 3.97 10.41
N VAL A 86 28.31 3.75 10.95
CA VAL A 86 27.26 2.93 10.33
C VAL A 86 26.27 3.84 9.59
N ASN A 87 26.01 3.55 8.32
CA ASN A 87 24.95 4.20 7.56
C ASN A 87 23.64 3.45 7.79
N VAL A 88 22.74 4.02 8.59
CA VAL A 88 21.43 3.44 8.88
C VAL A 88 20.38 3.90 7.87
N ARG A 89 19.51 2.98 7.47
CA ARG A 89 18.27 3.26 6.74
C ARG A 89 17.10 2.77 7.58
N TRP A 90 15.93 3.36 7.39
CA TRP A 90 14.70 2.89 8.00
C TRP A 90 13.56 2.85 7.00
N ASN A 91 12.58 1.99 7.27
CA ASN A 91 11.40 1.85 6.41
C ASN A 91 10.33 2.91 6.73
N ASP A 92 9.22 2.81 6.00
CA ASP A 92 8.00 3.63 6.14
C ASP A 92 7.29 3.50 7.51
N LYS A 93 7.74 2.60 8.39
CA LYS A 93 7.27 2.49 9.79
C LYS A 93 8.25 3.05 10.81
N GLY A 94 9.41 3.55 10.34
CA GLY A 94 10.48 4.05 11.19
C GLY A 94 11.38 2.96 11.76
N TYR A 95 11.31 1.71 11.30
CA TYR A 95 12.20 0.64 11.77
C TYR A 95 13.54 0.66 11.05
N ILE A 96 14.64 0.59 11.80
CA ILE A 96 15.98 0.39 11.23
C ILE A 96 15.99 -0.91 10.43
N SER A 97 16.29 -0.80 9.14
CA SER A 97 16.16 -1.90 8.17
C SER A 97 17.30 -1.89 7.17
N SER A 98 17.40 -2.97 6.37
CA SER A 98 18.49 -3.13 5.38
C SER A 98 19.88 -3.05 6.02
N ILE A 99 20.02 -3.56 7.26
CA ILE A 99 21.26 -3.49 8.02
C ILE A 99 22.05 -4.80 7.90
N SER A 100 23.35 -4.70 7.63
CA SER A 100 24.24 -5.86 7.58
C SER A 100 24.49 -6.40 9.00
N TYR A 101 24.91 -7.65 9.13
CA TYR A 101 25.24 -8.23 10.43
C TYR A 101 26.34 -7.41 11.14
N ASN A 102 27.37 -7.02 10.39
CA ASN A 102 28.50 -6.26 10.92
C ASN A 102 28.09 -4.88 11.44
N ASP A 103 27.23 -4.19 10.69
CA ASP A 103 26.72 -2.88 11.09
C ASP A 103 25.74 -2.98 12.26
N ALA A 104 24.88 -4.00 12.26
CA ALA A 104 23.98 -4.29 13.38
C ALA A 104 24.76 -4.52 14.67
N ARG A 105 25.84 -5.31 14.63
CA ARG A 105 26.68 -5.58 15.80
C ARG A 105 27.35 -4.32 16.35
N LYS A 106 27.88 -3.45 15.46
CA LYS A 106 28.48 -2.17 15.86
C LYS A 106 27.44 -1.25 16.51
N LEU A 107 26.28 -1.12 15.89
CA LEU A 107 25.20 -0.25 16.36
C LEU A 107 24.61 -0.75 17.68
N CYS A 108 24.37 -2.05 17.81
CA CYS A 108 23.89 -2.67 19.06
C CYS A 108 24.86 -2.40 20.21
N LYS A 109 26.17 -2.56 19.98
CA LYS A 109 27.21 -2.25 20.98
C LYS A 109 27.18 -0.79 21.42
N ALA A 110 27.02 0.15 20.48
CA ALA A 110 26.96 1.59 20.79
C ALA A 110 25.70 1.97 21.58
N LEU A 111 24.59 1.25 21.36
CA LEU A 111 23.30 1.51 21.99
C LEU A 111 23.06 0.73 23.30
N ASP A 112 24.01 -0.13 23.70
CA ASP A 112 23.86 -1.12 24.77
C ASP A 112 22.66 -2.06 24.53
N ILE A 113 22.42 -2.40 23.26
CA ILE A 113 21.44 -3.41 22.83
C ILE A 113 22.14 -4.77 22.81
N TYR A 114 21.51 -5.74 23.46
CA TYR A 114 21.95 -7.12 23.47
C TYR A 114 21.44 -7.85 22.22
N MET A 115 22.36 -8.48 21.47
CA MET A 115 22.01 -9.32 20.33
C MET A 115 22.08 -10.78 20.79
N MET A 116 20.95 -11.47 20.81
CA MET A 116 20.85 -12.85 21.31
C MET A 116 21.57 -13.84 20.39
N SER A 117 22.15 -14.88 20.96
CA SER A 117 22.63 -16.05 20.20
C SER A 117 21.46 -16.95 19.77
N VAL A 118 21.75 -17.92 18.89
CA VAL A 118 20.83 -19.00 18.50
C VAL A 118 20.34 -19.76 19.74
N ALA A 119 21.26 -20.13 20.64
CA ALA A 119 20.95 -20.83 21.88
C ALA A 119 20.00 -20.01 22.77
N GLU A 120 20.30 -18.72 22.96
CA GLU A 120 19.49 -17.83 23.79
C GLU A 120 18.11 -17.59 23.18
N TYR A 121 18.06 -17.35 21.87
CA TYR A 121 16.81 -17.10 21.14
C TYR A 121 15.90 -18.34 21.20
N MET A 122 16.42 -19.53 20.91
CA MET A 122 15.62 -20.76 20.95
C MET A 122 15.17 -21.10 22.37
N SER A 123 16.04 -20.90 23.36
CA SER A 123 15.66 -21.02 24.77
C SER A 123 14.53 -20.07 25.14
N LEU A 124 14.60 -18.80 24.73
CA LEU A 124 13.54 -17.82 24.95
C LEU A 124 12.25 -18.19 24.23
N LEU A 125 12.32 -18.65 22.99
CA LEU A 125 11.17 -19.04 22.19
C LEU A 125 10.30 -20.09 22.88
N GLN A 126 10.93 -21.05 23.58
CA GLN A 126 10.22 -22.07 24.36
C GLN A 126 9.38 -21.48 25.50
N ARG A 127 9.81 -20.36 26.08
CA ARG A 127 9.12 -19.67 27.19
C ARG A 127 8.19 -18.55 26.72
N ALA A 128 8.54 -17.90 25.62
CA ALA A 128 7.86 -16.73 25.06
C ALA A 128 7.67 -16.88 23.54
N PRO A 129 6.79 -17.78 23.06
CA PRO A 129 6.59 -18.05 21.63
C PRO A 129 6.24 -16.81 20.79
N GLN A 130 5.67 -15.78 21.42
CA GLN A 130 5.28 -14.52 20.78
C GLN A 130 6.47 -13.69 20.24
N ILE A 131 7.73 -14.03 20.56
CA ILE A 131 8.90 -13.38 19.96
C ILE A 131 9.05 -13.72 18.46
N ALA A 132 8.45 -14.84 18.04
CA ALA A 132 8.44 -15.28 16.67
C ALA A 132 7.57 -14.33 15.83
N SER A 133 8.21 -13.52 14.98
CA SER A 133 7.53 -12.50 14.20
C SER A 133 7.42 -12.90 12.74
N SER A 134 6.24 -12.70 12.16
CA SER A 134 6.00 -12.77 10.71
C SER A 134 6.21 -11.41 10.01
N HIS A 135 6.66 -10.38 10.73
CA HIS A 135 6.69 -9.00 10.26
C HIS A 135 8.10 -8.44 10.01
N PHE A 136 9.15 -9.07 10.55
CA PHE A 136 10.54 -8.73 10.23
C PHE A 136 11.44 -9.96 10.44
N ALA A 137 12.67 -9.92 9.94
CA ALA A 137 13.73 -10.87 10.26
C ALA A 137 14.77 -10.17 11.14
N GLU A 138 15.45 -10.91 12.00
CA GLU A 138 16.45 -10.33 12.93
C GLU A 138 17.76 -11.11 12.91
N TRP A 139 18.87 -10.38 12.95
CA TRP A 139 20.18 -10.96 13.17
C TRP A 139 20.30 -11.51 14.59
N LEU A 140 20.87 -12.70 14.68
CA LEU A 140 21.34 -13.32 15.93
C LEU A 140 22.86 -13.20 15.99
N SER A 141 23.46 -13.32 17.18
CA SER A 141 24.88 -13.00 17.37
C SER A 141 25.86 -13.95 16.69
N ASP A 142 25.44 -15.17 16.36
CA ASP A 142 26.32 -16.21 15.82
C ASP A 142 26.65 -16.01 14.35
N THR A 143 27.86 -16.45 13.97
CA THR A 143 28.36 -16.46 12.58
C THR A 143 29.06 -17.77 12.29
N TYR A 144 29.11 -18.15 11.01
CA TYR A 144 29.69 -19.39 10.53
C TYR A 144 30.64 -19.16 9.37
N SER A 145 31.77 -19.86 9.39
CA SER A 145 32.77 -19.88 8.31
C SER A 145 33.13 -21.32 7.97
N PHE A 146 33.47 -21.59 6.71
CA PHE A 146 33.92 -22.92 6.30
C PHE A 146 35.44 -23.03 6.37
N ASP A 147 35.93 -24.05 7.07
CA ASP A 147 37.35 -24.37 7.12
C ASP A 147 37.55 -25.89 7.19
N GLN A 148 38.57 -26.39 6.48
CA GLN A 148 38.95 -27.82 6.46
C GLN A 148 37.81 -28.83 6.19
N GLY A 149 36.78 -28.44 5.44
CA GLY A 149 35.67 -29.34 5.10
C GLY A 149 34.48 -29.27 6.05
N GLU A 150 34.55 -28.44 7.10
CA GLU A 150 33.49 -28.28 8.10
C GLU A 150 33.12 -26.80 8.26
N TYR A 151 31.87 -26.54 8.66
CA TYR A 151 31.49 -25.20 9.12
C TYR A 151 31.84 -25.06 10.60
N LEU A 152 32.52 -23.97 10.92
CA LEU A 152 32.91 -23.56 12.26
C LEU A 152 32.06 -22.36 12.69
N ASP A 153 31.61 -22.36 13.94
CA ASP A 153 31.02 -21.18 14.55
C ASP A 153 32.07 -20.12 14.91
N SER A 154 31.63 -18.98 15.46
CA SER A 154 32.52 -17.88 15.86
C SER A 154 33.57 -18.23 16.94
N THR A 155 33.42 -19.38 17.61
CA THR A 155 34.38 -19.90 18.60
C THR A 155 35.36 -20.91 18.00
N GLY A 156 35.19 -21.29 16.74
CA GLY A 156 35.96 -22.32 16.06
C GLY A 156 35.45 -23.75 16.28
N LYS A 157 34.25 -23.91 16.87
CA LYS A 157 33.64 -25.22 17.09
C LYS A 157 32.88 -25.67 15.84
N GLY A 158 33.12 -26.90 15.40
CA GLY A 158 32.45 -27.48 14.24
C GLY A 158 30.96 -27.74 14.49
N ILE A 159 30.12 -27.40 13.50
CA ILE A 159 28.66 -27.62 13.51
C ILE A 159 28.24 -28.81 12.62
N SER A 160 29.05 -29.88 12.62
CA SER A 160 29.08 -30.97 11.63
C SER A 160 27.77 -31.76 11.41
N GLN A 161 26.75 -31.57 12.25
CA GLN A 161 25.50 -32.35 12.20
C GLN A 161 24.49 -31.86 11.15
N TYR A 162 24.64 -30.66 10.59
CA TYR A 162 23.59 -30.02 9.77
C TYR A 162 24.07 -29.49 8.41
N THR A 163 25.13 -30.06 7.84
CA THR A 163 25.68 -29.64 6.56
C THR A 163 24.72 -29.93 5.38
N ALA A 164 24.34 -28.86 4.68
CA ALA A 164 23.85 -28.84 3.30
C ALA A 164 22.43 -29.35 3.00
N ARG A 165 21.45 -29.24 3.91
CA ARG A 165 20.03 -29.43 3.54
C ARG A 165 19.06 -28.47 4.24
N PRO A 166 18.14 -27.83 3.50
CA PRO A 166 16.97 -27.26 4.12
C PRO A 166 16.13 -28.37 4.76
N GLY A 167 15.56 -28.12 5.92
CA GLY A 167 14.71 -29.09 6.62
C GLY A 167 13.63 -28.40 7.44
N TRP A 168 12.75 -29.20 8.01
CA TRP A 168 11.77 -28.77 8.99
C TRP A 168 12.18 -29.29 10.37
N PHE A 169 11.96 -28.50 11.42
CA PHE A 169 12.19 -28.94 12.79
C PHE A 169 11.15 -28.39 13.75
N ASP A 170 10.97 -29.08 14.88
CA ASP A 170 10.19 -28.54 16.00
C ASP A 170 11.08 -27.56 16.79
N PRO A 171 10.71 -26.27 16.89
CA PRO A 171 11.48 -25.30 17.68
C PRO A 171 11.60 -25.67 19.18
N MET A 172 10.78 -26.60 19.67
CA MET A 172 10.87 -27.12 21.04
C MET A 172 11.87 -28.28 21.17
N ALA A 173 12.36 -28.83 20.05
CA ALA A 173 13.31 -29.93 20.00
C ALA A 173 14.69 -29.44 19.49
N THR A 174 15.32 -28.58 20.28
CA THR A 174 16.68 -28.07 20.03
C THR A 174 17.68 -28.60 21.06
N ASP A 175 18.95 -28.71 20.68
CA ASP A 175 20.04 -29.02 21.59
C ASP A 175 20.40 -27.81 22.49
N SER A 176 21.44 -27.97 23.32
CA SER A 176 21.90 -26.91 24.23
C SER A 176 22.48 -25.67 23.53
N GLU A 177 22.86 -25.80 22.25
CA GLU A 177 23.36 -24.70 21.42
C GLU A 177 22.23 -24.05 20.60
N GLY A 178 20.99 -24.54 20.75
CA GLY A 178 19.81 -24.06 20.03
C GLY A 178 19.66 -24.63 18.62
N TYR A 179 20.49 -25.59 18.21
CA TYR A 179 20.35 -26.22 16.90
C TYR A 179 19.26 -27.30 16.93
N PRO A 180 18.55 -27.55 15.82
CA PRO A 180 17.53 -28.60 15.75
C PRO A 180 18.12 -29.94 16.17
N SER A 181 17.47 -30.73 17.04
CA SER A 181 17.96 -32.08 17.37
C SER A 181 17.75 -33.10 16.23
N GLY A 182 17.00 -32.72 15.20
CA GLY A 182 16.73 -33.51 14.00
C GLY A 182 15.98 -32.68 12.96
N LEU A 183 16.15 -33.03 11.70
CA LEU A 183 15.41 -32.44 10.57
C LEU A 183 14.49 -33.49 9.97
N VAL A 184 13.32 -33.06 9.52
CA VAL A 184 12.40 -33.88 8.72
C VAL A 184 12.15 -33.22 7.36
N ASP A 185 11.79 -34.05 6.39
CA ASP A 185 11.61 -33.62 5.00
C ASP A 185 10.22 -33.00 4.72
N PHE A 186 9.30 -33.04 5.69
CA PHE A 186 7.92 -32.55 5.52
C PHE A 186 7.55 -31.50 6.56
N ASN A 187 6.74 -30.53 6.15
CA ASN A 187 6.20 -29.51 7.05
C ASN A 187 5.04 -30.09 7.87
N ALA A 188 5.06 -29.90 9.18
CA ALA A 188 3.91 -30.14 10.07
C ALA A 188 3.53 -28.84 10.82
N PRO A 189 2.30 -28.73 11.34
CA PRO A 189 1.93 -27.58 12.17
C PRO A 189 2.97 -27.31 13.25
N SER A 190 3.23 -26.03 13.56
CA SER A 190 4.26 -25.54 14.49
C SER A 190 5.73 -25.77 14.13
N MET A 191 6.05 -26.48 13.04
CA MET A 191 7.45 -26.66 12.63
C MET A 191 8.03 -25.39 12.01
N TRP A 192 9.31 -25.15 12.27
CA TRP A 192 10.09 -24.07 11.69
C TRP A 192 10.93 -24.59 10.53
N LYS A 193 11.21 -23.71 9.57
CA LYS A 193 12.16 -24.03 8.49
C LYS A 193 13.58 -23.79 8.98
N PHE A 194 14.48 -24.73 8.71
CA PHE A 194 15.90 -24.60 8.98
C PHE A 194 16.70 -24.50 7.68
N TRP A 195 17.69 -23.60 7.65
CA TRP A 195 18.65 -23.47 6.57
C TRP A 195 20.07 -23.49 7.12
N SER A 196 20.84 -24.49 6.72
CA SER A 196 22.26 -24.58 7.08
C SER A 196 23.10 -23.53 6.35
N PRO A 197 24.33 -23.26 6.80
CA PRO A 197 25.33 -22.61 5.97
C PRO A 197 25.52 -23.40 4.66
N GLY A 198 25.67 -22.69 3.54
CA GLY A 198 25.62 -23.29 2.20
C GLY A 198 26.75 -22.90 1.25
N ASP A 199 27.41 -21.77 1.49
CA ASP A 199 28.50 -21.27 0.64
C ASP A 199 29.84 -21.34 1.41
N PRO A 200 30.77 -22.24 1.03
CA PRO A 200 32.09 -22.35 1.64
C PRO A 200 32.95 -21.10 1.54
N GLU A 201 32.69 -20.20 0.60
CA GLU A 201 33.53 -19.03 0.35
C GLU A 201 33.11 -17.82 1.21
N LEU A 202 31.95 -17.88 1.87
CA LEU A 202 31.34 -16.74 2.54
C LEU A 202 31.19 -16.97 4.04
N VAL A 203 31.46 -15.93 4.83
CA VAL A 203 31.04 -15.88 6.23
C VAL A 203 29.55 -15.56 6.28
N THR A 204 28.80 -16.40 6.98
CA THR A 204 27.34 -16.30 7.11
C THR A 204 26.94 -15.99 8.55
N GLY A 205 25.82 -15.29 8.73
CA GLY A 205 25.26 -14.95 10.04
C GLY A 205 24.01 -15.76 10.34
N ALA A 206 23.77 -16.05 11.62
CA ALA A 206 22.52 -16.60 12.08
C ALA A 206 21.41 -15.53 12.06
N MET A 207 20.25 -15.90 11.54
CA MET A 207 19.10 -15.02 11.45
C MET A 207 17.83 -15.78 11.81
N ARG A 208 16.96 -15.14 12.58
CA ARG A 208 15.57 -15.59 12.69
C ARG A 208 14.76 -14.91 11.60
N GLY A 209 14.26 -15.71 10.67
CA GLY A 209 13.49 -15.27 9.51
C GLY A 209 12.02 -15.65 9.58
N PHE A 210 11.36 -15.47 8.43
CA PHE A 210 10.01 -15.94 8.19
C PHE A 210 9.91 -16.42 6.75
N VAL A 211 9.39 -17.63 6.56
CA VAL A 211 9.19 -18.22 5.25
C VAL A 211 7.75 -17.95 4.86
N SER A 212 7.56 -16.94 4.02
CA SER A 212 6.23 -16.48 3.61
C SER A 212 5.40 -17.60 2.98
N SER A 213 6.09 -18.57 2.36
CA SER A 213 5.48 -19.67 1.64
C SER A 213 4.78 -20.63 2.59
N SER A 214 5.49 -21.19 3.56
CA SER A 214 4.91 -22.08 4.57
C SER A 214 4.19 -21.36 5.71
N ALA A 215 4.18 -20.02 5.71
CA ALA A 215 3.63 -19.21 6.79
C ALA A 215 4.26 -19.50 8.17
N THR A 216 5.52 -19.91 8.19
CA THR A 216 6.23 -20.26 9.43
C THR A 216 7.53 -19.51 9.57
N CYS A 217 8.03 -19.43 10.80
CA CYS A 217 9.33 -18.86 11.09
C CYS A 217 10.45 -19.77 10.59
N SER A 218 11.63 -19.17 10.44
CA SER A 218 12.85 -19.88 10.06
C SER A 218 14.02 -19.56 10.98
N LEU A 219 14.92 -20.53 11.09
CA LEU A 219 16.29 -20.32 11.52
C LEU A 219 17.19 -20.44 10.28
N ASP A 220 17.74 -19.31 9.85
CA ASP A 220 18.56 -19.19 8.67
C ASP A 220 20.02 -18.99 9.07
N LEU A 221 20.89 -19.95 8.78
CA LEU A 221 22.33 -19.87 9.07
C LEU A 221 23.17 -19.57 7.83
N GLY A 222 22.54 -19.45 6.65
CA GLY A 222 23.21 -19.33 5.35
C GLY A 222 23.19 -17.93 4.73
N ILE A 223 22.83 -16.89 5.47
CA ILE A 223 22.79 -15.51 4.93
C ILE A 223 24.15 -14.86 5.10
N PRO A 224 24.80 -14.36 4.02
CA PRO A 224 26.10 -13.70 4.13
C PRO A 224 26.06 -12.50 5.07
N VAL A 225 27.10 -12.31 5.89
CA VAL A 225 27.13 -11.22 6.91
C VAL A 225 27.08 -9.80 6.34
N PHE A 226 27.41 -9.64 5.05
CA PHE A 226 27.32 -8.37 4.33
C PHE A 226 25.93 -8.10 3.74
N ALA A 227 25.01 -9.08 3.74
CA ALA A 227 23.72 -8.95 3.12
C ALA A 227 22.88 -7.84 3.80
N GLN A 228 22.30 -6.97 2.98
CA GLN A 228 21.42 -5.90 3.42
C GLN A 228 20.07 -6.08 2.72
N HIS A 229 19.03 -6.43 3.48
CA HIS A 229 17.70 -6.65 2.93
C HIS A 229 16.61 -5.88 3.68
N PRO A 230 15.53 -5.43 2.99
CA PRO A 230 14.51 -4.55 3.58
C PRO A 230 13.85 -5.08 4.86
N MET A 231 13.74 -6.40 5.01
CA MET A 231 13.10 -7.00 6.17
C MET A 231 14.07 -7.42 7.28
N ILE A 232 15.39 -7.24 7.08
CA ILE A 232 16.40 -7.51 8.10
C ILE A 232 16.52 -6.28 9.00
N MET A 233 16.20 -6.48 10.28
CA MET A 233 16.11 -5.43 11.30
C MET A 233 16.80 -5.87 12.59
N ILE A 234 16.86 -4.96 13.57
CA ILE A 234 17.38 -5.23 14.91
C ILE A 234 16.21 -5.33 15.88
N ARG A 235 16.19 -6.33 16.76
CA ARG A 235 15.30 -6.32 17.93
C ARG A 235 15.99 -5.67 19.12
N GLU A 236 15.27 -4.80 19.79
CA GLU A 236 15.74 -4.20 21.03
C GLU A 236 15.68 -5.20 22.18
N CYS A 237 16.84 -5.52 22.76
CA CYS A 237 16.96 -6.26 24.00
C CYS A 237 17.88 -5.49 24.96
N TYR A 238 17.43 -5.21 26.18
CA TYR A 238 18.17 -4.41 27.16
C TYR A 238 18.33 -5.14 28.49
N ARG A 239 19.48 -5.01 29.14
CA ARG A 239 19.65 -5.50 30.52
C ARG A 239 18.97 -4.61 31.57
N LYS A 240 18.65 -3.36 31.22
CA LYS A 240 18.01 -2.38 32.11
C LYS A 240 16.71 -1.89 31.49
N LYS A 241 15.67 -1.75 32.32
CA LYS A 241 14.38 -1.22 31.89
C LYS A 241 14.52 0.24 31.45
N PHE A 242 14.05 0.55 30.24
CA PHE A 242 13.77 1.93 29.84
C PHE A 242 12.38 2.32 30.34
N ALA A 243 12.28 3.39 31.12
CA ALA A 243 11.01 3.98 31.49
C ALA A 243 10.75 5.16 30.55
N ALA A 244 9.88 4.97 29.55
CA ALA A 244 9.42 6.07 28.72
C ALA A 244 8.38 6.89 29.50
N LYS A 245 8.62 8.19 29.67
CA LYS A 245 7.61 9.10 30.21
C LYS A 245 6.50 9.23 29.16
N LYS A 246 5.27 8.86 29.51
CA LYS A 246 4.13 9.04 28.59
C LYS A 246 3.85 10.53 28.40
N SER A 247 3.77 10.97 27.15
CA SER A 247 3.41 12.35 26.85
C SER A 247 1.92 12.61 27.07
N PRO A 248 1.55 13.67 27.80
CA PRO A 248 0.15 14.08 27.93
C PRO A 248 -0.44 14.55 26.58
N ILE A 249 0.38 15.08 25.67
CA ILE A 249 -0.07 15.61 24.37
C ILE A 249 -0.69 14.50 23.51
N LEU A 250 -0.11 13.31 23.50
CA LEU A 250 -0.65 12.16 22.77
C LEU A 250 -2.06 11.77 23.22
N SER A 251 -2.31 11.80 24.54
CA SER A 251 -3.64 11.49 25.08
C SER A 251 -4.69 12.55 24.73
N ILE A 252 -4.29 13.83 24.72
CA ILE A 252 -5.13 14.95 24.33
C ILE A 252 -5.48 14.85 22.85
N TRP A 253 -4.50 14.56 22.00
CA TRP A 253 -4.67 14.46 20.56
C TRP A 253 -5.55 13.29 20.15
N SER A 254 -5.39 12.12 20.79
CA SER A 254 -6.27 10.97 20.53
C SER A 254 -7.73 11.34 20.75
N ARG A 255 -8.04 12.01 21.87
CA ARG A 255 -9.39 12.48 22.17
C ARG A 255 -9.89 13.55 21.20
N TYR A 256 -9.02 14.46 20.77
CA TYR A 256 -9.35 15.45 19.73
C TYR A 256 -9.76 14.74 18.42
N ASN A 257 -8.96 13.78 17.97
CA ASN A 257 -9.23 13.03 16.75
C ASN A 257 -10.57 12.29 16.80
N ASP A 258 -10.89 11.63 17.91
CA ASP A 258 -12.16 10.92 18.07
C ASP A 258 -13.37 11.86 17.89
N LEU A 259 -13.30 13.07 18.47
CA LEU A 259 -14.34 14.09 18.35
C LEU A 259 -14.48 14.59 16.91
N THR A 260 -13.36 14.90 16.26
CA THR A 260 -13.33 15.37 14.87
C THR A 260 -13.85 14.30 13.90
N LEU A 261 -13.48 13.03 14.07
CA LEU A 261 -13.97 11.92 13.25
C LEU A 261 -15.48 11.70 13.42
N SER A 262 -16.01 11.93 14.62
CA SER A 262 -17.45 11.86 14.90
C SER A 262 -18.24 13.10 14.42
N ARG A 263 -17.56 14.13 13.90
CA ARG A 263 -18.13 15.43 13.51
C ARG A 263 -18.89 16.12 14.66
N ASP A 264 -18.38 15.98 15.89
CA ASP A 264 -18.95 16.61 17.08
C ASP A 264 -18.35 18.02 17.29
N ASP A 265 -18.80 19.00 16.51
CA ASP A 265 -18.31 20.38 16.57
C ASP A 265 -18.45 21.00 17.98
N ALA A 266 -19.52 20.67 18.71
CA ALA A 266 -19.75 21.14 20.06
C ALA A 266 -18.76 20.50 21.05
N GLY A 267 -18.57 19.17 20.95
CA GLY A 267 -17.59 18.44 21.74
C GLY A 267 -16.16 18.90 21.49
N VAL A 268 -15.78 19.16 20.24
CA VAL A 268 -14.46 19.74 19.88
C VAL A 268 -14.27 21.10 20.56
N ARG A 269 -15.26 21.99 20.46
CA ARG A 269 -15.22 23.31 21.10
C ARG A 269 -15.03 23.21 22.61
N ASP A 270 -15.90 22.45 23.29
CA ASP A 270 -15.89 22.34 24.75
C ASP A 270 -14.59 21.68 25.23
N PHE A 271 -14.11 20.68 24.50
CA PHE A 271 -12.83 20.03 24.78
C PHE A 271 -11.67 21.01 24.69
N LEU A 272 -11.51 21.72 23.56
CA LEU A 272 -10.41 22.67 23.37
C LEU A 272 -10.42 23.82 24.40
N LEU A 273 -11.59 24.33 24.75
CA LEU A 273 -11.73 25.40 25.76
C LEU A 273 -11.42 24.92 27.19
N SER A 274 -11.59 23.63 27.47
CA SER A 274 -11.27 23.04 28.78
C SER A 274 -9.76 22.80 29.02
N LEU A 275 -8.95 22.81 27.96
CA LEU A 275 -7.53 22.48 28.03
C LEU A 275 -6.68 23.70 28.40
N ASN A 276 -5.66 23.49 29.24
CA ASN A 276 -4.58 24.45 29.44
C ASN A 276 -3.35 24.06 28.61
N LEU A 277 -3.36 24.48 27.34
CA LEU A 277 -2.31 24.14 26.36
C LEU A 277 -0.97 24.85 26.61
N ASP A 278 -0.94 25.91 27.43
CA ASP A 278 0.27 26.71 27.67
C ASP A 278 1.26 26.02 28.61
N ASN A 279 0.75 25.12 29.45
CA ASN A 279 1.52 24.32 30.41
C ASN A 279 2.11 23.04 29.80
N LEU A 280 1.78 22.71 28.54
CA LEU A 280 2.32 21.55 27.85
C LEU A 280 3.69 21.90 27.24
N ARG A 281 4.66 21.00 27.42
CA ARG A 281 6.05 21.15 26.97
C ARG A 281 6.48 19.86 26.24
N PRO A 282 6.63 19.89 24.90
CA PRO A 282 7.15 18.76 24.13
C PRO A 282 8.59 18.36 24.52
N GLU A 283 9.35 19.29 25.10
CA GLU A 283 10.76 19.10 25.49
C GLU A 283 10.95 18.14 26.67
N ASP A 284 9.87 17.73 27.33
CA ASP A 284 9.88 16.68 28.36
C ASP A 284 10.07 15.26 27.79
N THR A 285 10.08 15.12 26.47
CA THR A 285 10.31 13.83 25.78
C THR A 285 11.80 13.53 25.64
N VAL A 286 12.15 12.23 25.61
CA VAL A 286 13.55 11.76 25.57
C VAL A 286 14.12 11.75 24.15
N ASP A 287 13.27 11.95 23.14
CA ASP A 287 13.60 11.79 21.72
C ASP A 287 13.11 13.01 20.92
N GLU A 288 14.01 13.63 20.16
CA GLU A 288 13.76 14.90 19.46
C GLU A 288 12.73 14.73 18.33
N PHE A 289 12.67 13.54 17.72
CA PHE A 289 11.66 13.20 16.72
C PHE A 289 10.25 13.28 17.32
N GLN A 290 10.04 12.65 18.47
CA GLN A 290 8.78 12.73 19.20
C GLN A 290 8.48 14.17 19.68
N ALA A 291 9.50 14.89 20.17
CA ALA A 291 9.36 16.28 20.59
C ALA A 291 8.87 17.18 19.45
N ALA A 292 9.47 17.06 18.27
CA ALA A 292 9.10 17.82 17.08
C ALA A 292 7.65 17.53 16.64
N LYS A 293 7.25 16.25 16.65
CA LYS A 293 5.87 15.86 16.37
C LYS A 293 4.89 16.49 17.35
N GLU A 294 5.15 16.35 18.65
CA GLU A 294 4.26 16.85 19.70
C GLU A 294 4.17 18.38 19.69
N HIS A 295 5.25 19.06 19.32
CA HIS A 295 5.25 20.50 19.10
C HIS A 295 4.26 20.88 18.01
N GLU A 296 4.28 20.20 16.86
CA GLU A 296 3.38 20.49 15.74
C GLU A 296 1.91 20.19 16.05
N MET A 297 1.63 19.14 16.82
CA MET A 297 0.29 18.82 17.33
C MET A 297 -0.19 19.91 18.28
N LEU A 298 0.68 20.39 19.17
CA LEU A 298 0.34 21.42 20.13
C LEU A 298 0.08 22.77 19.45
N VAL A 299 0.87 23.12 18.43
CA VAL A 299 0.64 24.30 17.57
C VAL A 299 -0.76 24.23 16.96
N ASP A 300 -1.15 23.09 16.41
CA ASP A 300 -2.46 22.95 15.79
C ASP A 300 -3.62 23.13 16.80
N LEU A 301 -3.55 22.46 17.96
CA LEU A 301 -4.55 22.62 19.03
C LEU A 301 -4.64 24.07 19.54
N ARG A 302 -3.50 24.75 19.67
CA ARG A 302 -3.46 26.16 20.09
C ARG A 302 -4.16 27.06 19.08
N GLY A 303 -3.88 26.87 17.79
CA GLY A 303 -4.51 27.64 16.72
C GLY A 303 -6.03 27.55 16.71
N LYS A 304 -6.56 26.34 16.90
CA LYS A 304 -8.01 26.13 16.97
C LYS A 304 -8.63 26.73 18.22
N ARG A 305 -7.99 26.55 19.38
CA ARG A 305 -8.43 27.21 20.63
C ARG A 305 -8.43 28.73 20.47
N GLN A 306 -7.42 29.26 19.78
CA GLN A 306 -7.23 30.67 19.53
C GLN A 306 -8.32 31.29 18.65
N LEU A 307 -8.80 30.55 17.64
CA LEU A 307 -10.00 30.93 16.88
C LEU A 307 -11.25 30.98 17.78
N LEU A 308 -11.42 29.99 18.66
CA LEU A 308 -12.57 29.90 19.55
C LEU A 308 -12.61 31.01 20.61
N THR A 309 -11.46 31.46 21.11
CA THR A 309 -11.38 32.51 22.13
C THR A 309 -11.30 33.91 21.53
N ASN A 310 -10.92 34.04 20.25
CA ASN A 310 -10.66 35.30 19.56
C ASN A 310 -9.62 36.20 20.28
N ASP A 311 -8.63 35.61 20.96
CA ASP A 311 -7.61 36.34 21.74
C ASP A 311 -6.47 36.91 20.85
N SER A 312 -6.73 37.96 20.09
CA SER A 312 -5.77 38.53 19.11
C SER A 312 -4.65 39.39 19.70
N ASP A 313 -4.79 39.85 20.95
CA ASP A 313 -4.08 41.05 21.42
C ASP A 313 -2.57 40.84 21.68
N LYS A 314 -2.08 39.61 21.55
CA LYS A 314 -0.68 39.23 21.85
C LYS A 314 0.08 38.61 20.68
N MET A 315 -0.52 38.56 19.49
CA MET A 315 0.11 37.92 18.32
C MET A 315 1.12 38.83 17.63
N ARG A 316 2.21 38.24 17.13
CA ARG A 316 3.13 38.94 16.22
C ARG A 316 2.52 38.95 14.82
N ILE A 317 2.31 40.14 14.28
CA ILE A 317 1.90 40.30 12.87
C ILE A 317 3.10 39.97 11.97
N ILE A 318 2.88 39.10 10.99
CA ILE A 318 3.83 38.78 9.92
C ILE A 318 3.29 39.27 8.57
N GLY A 319 4.14 39.98 7.83
CA GLY A 319 3.80 40.55 6.54
C GLY A 319 4.51 39.86 5.38
N LEU A 320 4.28 40.40 4.18
CA LEU A 320 4.89 39.90 2.95
C LEU A 320 6.42 39.92 3.01
N LEU A 321 7.01 40.96 3.61
CA LEU A 321 8.47 41.08 3.75
C LEU A 321 9.02 40.01 4.70
N ASP A 322 8.38 39.73 5.84
CA ASP A 322 8.82 38.65 6.74
C ASP A 322 8.86 37.30 6.00
N MET A 323 7.88 37.04 5.12
CA MET A 323 7.84 35.81 4.31
C MET A 323 8.93 35.77 3.24
N ILE A 324 9.24 36.89 2.59
CA ILE A 324 10.31 36.97 1.57
C ILE A 324 11.68 36.78 2.22
N ASP A 325 11.91 37.44 3.35
CA ASP A 325 13.14 37.36 4.14
C ASP A 325 13.39 35.93 4.63
N ALA A 326 12.33 35.22 4.99
CA ALA A 326 12.38 33.81 5.39
C ALA A 326 12.95 32.88 4.29
N PHE A 327 12.91 33.30 3.02
CA PHE A 327 13.40 32.55 1.86
C PHE A 327 14.68 33.12 1.23
N GLU A 328 15.41 34.03 1.90
CA GLU A 328 16.65 34.58 1.35
C GLU A 328 17.86 33.65 1.45
N VAL A 329 17.82 32.67 2.36
CA VAL A 329 18.90 31.70 2.54
C VAL A 329 18.78 30.63 1.46
N ALA A 330 19.89 30.28 0.79
CA ALA A 330 19.89 29.19 -0.19
C ALA A 330 19.75 27.81 0.50
N PRO A 331 19.15 26.80 -0.16
CA PRO A 331 19.08 25.45 0.39
C PRO A 331 20.47 24.87 0.72
N GLY A 332 20.61 24.33 1.94
CA GLY A 332 21.77 23.57 2.36
C GLY A 332 21.59 22.06 2.15
N SER A 333 22.58 21.26 2.58
CA SER A 333 22.62 19.79 2.40
C SER A 333 21.63 18.98 3.26
N SER A 334 20.83 19.65 4.09
CA SER A 334 19.84 19.05 4.99
C SER A 334 18.69 20.05 5.18
N SER A 335 18.11 20.49 4.07
CA SER A 335 17.01 21.45 4.09
C SER A 335 15.68 20.75 4.35
N THR A 336 14.66 21.50 4.79
CA THR A 336 13.30 20.98 4.86
C THR A 336 12.48 21.54 3.71
N PHE A 337 11.97 20.66 2.86
CA PHE A 337 11.08 21.03 1.77
C PHE A 337 9.63 20.77 2.15
N VAL A 338 8.79 21.77 1.86
CA VAL A 338 7.34 21.69 1.99
C VAL A 338 6.78 21.58 0.57
N LEU A 339 6.09 20.48 0.28
CA LEU A 339 5.61 20.19 -1.08
C LEU A 339 4.17 19.71 -1.12
N GLY A 340 3.51 20.08 -2.20
CA GLY A 340 2.16 19.65 -2.55
C GLY A 340 2.13 18.37 -3.39
N HIS A 341 0.98 18.08 -4.00
CA HIS A 341 0.89 17.04 -5.01
C HIS A 341 1.51 17.46 -6.37
N PRO A 342 1.91 16.51 -7.25
CA PRO A 342 2.71 16.82 -8.46
C PRO A 342 2.11 17.82 -9.46
N ASN A 343 0.77 17.91 -9.54
CA ASN A 343 0.07 18.92 -10.34
C ASN A 343 -0.52 19.98 -9.40
N PRO A 344 0.29 20.85 -8.78
CA PRO A 344 -0.18 21.70 -7.69
C PRO A 344 -1.30 22.63 -8.13
N ASP A 345 -2.28 22.82 -7.27
CA ASP A 345 -3.32 23.83 -7.32
C ASP A 345 -3.04 24.96 -6.32
N ALA A 346 -4.02 25.84 -6.12
CA ALA A 346 -3.90 26.93 -5.17
C ALA A 346 -3.84 26.44 -3.72
N ASP A 347 -4.60 25.40 -3.37
CA ASP A 347 -4.57 24.85 -2.01
C ASP A 347 -3.18 24.34 -1.65
N SER A 348 -2.66 23.44 -2.47
CA SER A 348 -1.40 22.76 -2.22
C SER A 348 -0.20 23.71 -2.19
N LEU A 349 -0.03 24.56 -3.21
CA LEU A 349 1.18 25.39 -3.33
C LEU A 349 1.17 26.63 -2.43
N VAL A 350 0.02 27.30 -2.25
CA VAL A 350 -0.05 28.44 -1.33
C VAL A 350 0.12 27.97 0.12
N SER A 351 -0.50 26.84 0.49
CA SER A 351 -0.31 26.24 1.81
C SER A 351 1.16 25.84 2.05
N ALA A 352 1.84 25.29 1.05
CA ALA A 352 3.26 24.97 1.14
C ALA A 352 4.15 26.21 1.38
N VAL A 353 3.89 27.32 0.67
CA VAL A 353 4.58 28.60 0.87
C VAL A 353 4.36 29.13 2.29
N PHE A 354 3.12 29.14 2.77
CA PHE A 354 2.81 29.68 4.10
C PHE A 354 3.35 28.80 5.23
N GLU A 355 3.31 27.48 5.09
CA GLU A 355 3.89 26.58 6.08
C GLU A 355 5.43 26.64 6.11
N ALA A 356 6.08 26.74 4.94
CA ALA A 356 7.53 26.94 4.87
C ALA A 356 7.94 28.26 5.53
N ALA A 357 7.23 29.36 5.23
CA ALA A 357 7.49 30.67 5.83
C ALA A 357 7.26 30.65 7.35
N ARG A 358 6.16 30.04 7.83
CA ARG A 358 5.86 29.91 9.26
C ARG A 358 7.03 29.24 9.99
N ARG A 359 7.53 28.13 9.46
CA ARG A 359 8.65 27.39 10.08
C ARG A 359 9.95 28.18 10.05
N ALA A 360 10.28 28.79 8.93
CA ALA A 360 11.47 29.63 8.80
C ALA A 360 11.46 30.84 9.77
N ILE A 361 10.30 31.49 9.97
CA ILE A 361 10.16 32.60 10.92
C ILE A 361 10.35 32.15 12.38
N LEU A 362 10.00 30.90 12.69
CA LEU A 362 10.09 30.31 14.03
C LEU A 362 11.41 29.59 14.30
N ALA A 363 12.24 29.39 13.26
CA ALA A 363 13.50 28.67 13.36
C ALA A 363 14.42 29.34 14.40
N LYS A 364 14.88 28.56 15.38
CA LYS A 364 15.79 29.04 16.44
C LYS A 364 17.23 29.08 15.95
N ASP A 365 17.59 28.13 15.09
CA ASP A 365 18.89 28.04 14.46
C ASP A 365 18.81 28.54 13.02
N LYS A 366 19.73 29.43 12.63
CA LYS A 366 19.85 29.92 11.25
C LYS A 366 20.34 28.87 10.27
N SER A 367 20.82 27.73 10.76
CA SER A 367 21.20 26.58 9.92
C SER A 367 19.97 25.79 9.44
N GLU A 368 18.84 25.87 10.14
CA GLU A 368 17.57 25.26 9.71
C GLU A 368 16.95 26.11 8.60
N THR A 369 16.74 25.49 7.44
CA THR A 369 16.21 26.16 6.26
C THR A 369 14.95 25.44 5.75
N PHE A 370 13.96 26.23 5.34
CA PHE A 370 12.64 25.73 4.93
C PHE A 370 12.25 26.34 3.59
N PHE A 371 11.81 25.51 2.65
CA PHE A 371 11.47 25.95 1.29
C PHE A 371 10.17 25.33 0.81
N ALA A 372 9.35 26.12 0.14
CA ALA A 372 8.29 25.57 -0.70
C ALA A 372 8.90 25.07 -2.01
N TRP A 373 8.51 23.88 -2.44
CA TRP A 373 8.98 23.25 -3.67
C TRP A 373 7.80 22.84 -4.54
N ALA A 374 7.95 23.02 -5.86
CA ALA A 374 6.97 22.56 -6.85
C ALA A 374 7.64 22.33 -8.21
N GLU A 375 7.11 21.40 -9.00
CA GLU A 375 7.55 21.18 -10.38
C GLU A 375 7.15 22.35 -11.30
N SER A 376 6.04 23.02 -10.98
CA SER A 376 5.53 24.17 -11.74
C SER A 376 4.65 25.07 -10.86
N ILE A 377 4.44 26.31 -11.30
CA ILE A 377 3.53 27.27 -10.64
C ILE A 377 2.39 27.59 -11.61
N PRO A 378 1.15 27.19 -11.32
CA PRO A 378 0.00 27.55 -12.16
C PRO A 378 -0.21 29.06 -12.24
N ALA A 379 -0.85 29.52 -13.32
CA ALA A 379 -1.06 30.94 -13.58
C ALA A 379 -1.91 31.63 -12.49
N GLU A 380 -2.97 30.96 -12.02
CA GLU A 380 -3.80 31.45 -10.91
C GLU A 380 -3.02 31.53 -9.60
N VAL A 381 -2.11 30.58 -9.34
CA VAL A 381 -1.29 30.60 -8.13
C VAL A 381 -0.30 31.74 -8.19
N ARG A 382 0.33 31.97 -9.35
CA ARG A 382 1.21 33.13 -9.57
C ARG A 382 0.46 34.45 -9.43
N HIS A 383 -0.81 34.50 -9.86
CA HIS A 383 -1.66 35.68 -9.67
C HIS A 383 -1.94 35.94 -8.18
N VAL A 384 -2.31 34.90 -7.42
CA VAL A 384 -2.63 34.99 -5.99
C VAL A 384 -1.39 35.34 -5.17
N LEU A 385 -0.27 34.63 -5.35
CA LEU A 385 0.99 34.87 -4.63
C LEU A 385 1.66 36.19 -5.03
N GLY A 386 1.53 36.58 -6.29
CA GLY A 386 2.31 37.66 -6.89
C GLY A 386 3.77 37.26 -7.18
N ALA A 387 4.47 38.09 -7.95
CA ALA A 387 5.85 37.84 -8.34
C ALA A 387 6.81 37.68 -7.13
N PRO A 388 6.76 38.52 -6.07
CA PRO A 388 7.75 38.44 -5.00
C PRO A 388 7.81 37.11 -4.26
N LEU A 389 6.68 36.42 -4.06
CA LEU A 389 6.66 35.09 -3.46
C LEU A 389 6.83 33.98 -4.50
N SER A 390 6.27 34.15 -5.71
CA SER A 390 6.42 33.15 -6.77
C SER A 390 7.89 32.91 -7.13
N ASP A 391 8.69 33.98 -7.15
CA ASP A 391 10.13 33.90 -7.47
C ASP A 391 10.97 33.25 -6.35
N LYS A 392 10.38 33.05 -5.15
CA LYS A 392 11.01 32.36 -4.01
C LYS A 392 10.69 30.87 -3.95
N ILE A 393 9.72 30.40 -4.72
CA ILE A 393 9.40 28.98 -4.80
C ILE A 393 10.57 28.28 -5.49
N ASN A 394 11.05 27.20 -4.88
CA ASN A 394 12.12 26.42 -5.46
C ASN A 394 11.57 25.55 -6.59
N LEU A 395 11.89 25.93 -7.84
CA LEU A 395 11.56 25.20 -9.06
C LEU A 395 12.78 24.39 -9.51
N ASP A 396 13.25 23.46 -8.66
CA ASP A 396 14.31 22.54 -9.04
C ASP A 396 13.71 21.25 -9.62
N PRO A 397 13.94 20.92 -10.91
CA PRO A 397 13.55 19.63 -11.46
C PRO A 397 14.26 18.44 -10.78
N GLN A 398 15.39 18.67 -10.11
CA GLN A 398 15.99 17.72 -9.18
C GLN A 398 15.24 17.82 -7.86
N LYS A 399 14.27 16.91 -7.69
CA LYS A 399 13.49 16.68 -6.45
C LYS A 399 14.36 16.77 -5.18
N PRO A 400 13.76 17.04 -4.00
CA PRO A 400 14.48 16.99 -2.72
C PRO A 400 15.43 15.79 -2.64
N GLY A 401 16.69 16.08 -2.32
CA GLY A 401 17.75 15.08 -2.27
C GLY A 401 17.51 14.09 -1.13
N PRO A 402 18.21 12.94 -1.12
CA PRO A 402 17.96 11.86 -0.16
C PRO A 402 18.28 12.22 1.32
N SER A 403 18.95 13.34 1.57
CA SER A 403 19.27 13.83 2.92
C SER A 403 18.30 14.90 3.41
N ASP A 404 17.39 15.38 2.56
CA ASP A 404 16.47 16.45 2.92
C ASP A 404 15.27 15.92 3.74
N ASN A 405 14.66 16.81 4.51
CA ASN A 405 13.41 16.54 5.22
C ASN A 405 12.22 16.99 4.38
N ILE A 406 11.09 16.29 4.51
CA ILE A 406 9.90 16.55 3.70
C ILE A 406 8.68 16.81 4.59
N ILE A 407 7.90 17.81 4.23
CA ILE A 407 6.57 18.07 4.76
C ILE A 407 5.58 18.02 3.60
N LEU A 408 4.58 17.17 3.72
CA LEU A 408 3.54 17.00 2.71
C LEU A 408 2.35 17.89 3.05
N ILE A 409 1.86 18.63 2.06
CA ILE A 409 0.71 19.52 2.17
C ILE A 409 -0.31 19.17 1.10
N ASP A 410 -1.58 19.05 1.48
CA ASP A 410 -2.66 18.67 0.56
C ASP A 410 -2.39 17.35 -0.20
N CYS A 411 -1.52 16.52 0.39
CA CYS A 411 -1.14 15.24 -0.14
C CYS A 411 -0.56 14.38 0.99
N GLN A 412 -0.61 13.07 0.78
CA GLN A 412 -0.08 12.08 1.72
C GLN A 412 0.86 11.08 1.04
N ASN A 413 0.98 11.12 -0.28
CA ASN A 413 1.74 10.16 -1.07
C ASN A 413 3.01 10.79 -1.62
N ILE A 414 4.12 10.09 -1.44
CA ILE A 414 5.41 10.38 -2.07
C ILE A 414 6.02 9.06 -2.56
N GLU A 415 7.06 9.13 -3.37
CA GLU A 415 7.79 7.95 -3.84
C GLU A 415 8.31 7.12 -2.64
N ASP A 416 8.20 5.80 -2.73
CA ASP A 416 8.49 4.89 -1.60
C ASP A 416 9.89 5.09 -1.00
N HIS A 417 10.87 5.45 -1.84
CA HIS A 417 12.23 5.69 -1.38
C HIS A 417 12.40 6.99 -0.59
N GLN A 418 11.44 7.93 -0.66
CA GLN A 418 11.44 9.21 0.06
C GLN A 418 10.55 9.19 1.31
N LYS A 419 9.72 8.15 1.52
CA LYS A 419 8.81 8.05 2.68
C LYS A 419 9.51 8.25 4.04
N HIS A 420 10.76 7.82 4.16
CA HIS A 420 11.57 7.97 5.37
C HIS A 420 11.95 9.44 5.70
N GLN A 421 11.92 10.32 4.70
CA GLN A 421 12.22 11.76 4.79
C GLN A 421 11.04 12.58 5.32
N VAL A 422 9.82 12.06 5.23
CA VAL A 422 8.60 12.75 5.65
C VAL A 422 8.63 12.99 7.16
N LYS A 423 8.45 14.24 7.59
CA LYS A 423 8.41 14.68 9.00
C LYS A 423 7.05 15.23 9.40
N GLY A 424 6.25 15.68 8.44
CA GLY A 424 4.91 16.19 8.70
C GLY A 424 3.98 16.02 7.50
N VAL A 425 2.69 15.93 7.79
CA VAL A 425 1.60 15.87 6.83
C VAL A 425 0.50 16.83 7.30
N ILE A 426 0.10 17.77 6.45
CA ILE A 426 -1.08 18.62 6.64
C ILE A 426 -2.00 18.31 5.47
N ASP A 427 -3.08 17.61 5.73
CA ASP A 427 -3.96 17.13 4.67
C ASP A 427 -5.41 17.13 5.16
N HIS A 428 -6.33 17.44 4.25
CA HIS A 428 -7.75 17.41 4.49
C HIS A 428 -8.45 16.23 3.79
N HIS A 429 -7.69 15.44 3.03
CA HIS A 429 -8.14 14.19 2.44
C HIS A 429 -8.23 13.05 3.46
N ILE A 430 -8.90 11.96 3.09
CA ILE A 430 -8.97 10.73 3.91
C ILE A 430 -7.59 10.06 3.89
N LEU A 431 -7.03 9.81 5.07
CA LEU A 431 -5.75 9.11 5.16
C LEU A 431 -5.88 7.66 4.70
N THR A 432 -5.03 7.26 3.77
CA THR A 432 -4.92 5.87 3.29
C THR A 432 -3.64 5.18 3.78
N GLU A 433 -2.67 5.96 4.26
CA GLU A 433 -1.39 5.45 4.76
C GLU A 433 -1.25 5.60 6.29
N GLN A 434 -0.49 4.70 6.90
CA GLN A 434 -0.03 4.86 8.28
C GLN A 434 1.36 5.48 8.27
N PHE A 435 1.56 6.51 9.10
CA PHE A 435 2.84 7.20 9.20
C PHE A 435 3.65 6.74 10.42
N PRO A 436 5.00 6.79 10.36
CA PRO A 436 5.87 6.54 11.50
C PRO A 436 5.54 7.40 12.72
N TYR A 437 5.98 6.93 13.90
CA TYR A 437 5.69 7.60 15.17
C TYR A 437 6.19 9.05 15.22
N TYR A 438 7.22 9.40 14.45
CA TYR A 438 7.83 10.73 14.40
C TYR A 438 7.19 11.71 13.41
N VAL A 439 6.23 11.26 12.60
CA VAL A 439 5.56 12.14 11.64
C VAL A 439 4.43 12.88 12.32
N ALA A 440 4.45 14.21 12.20
CA ALA A 440 3.35 15.07 12.66
C ALA A 440 2.22 15.05 11.63
N VAL A 441 1.12 14.35 11.93
CA VAL A 441 -0.04 14.29 11.04
C VAL A 441 -1.13 15.23 11.56
N SER A 442 -1.40 16.30 10.82
CA SER A 442 -2.51 17.22 11.03
C SER A 442 -3.58 16.91 9.98
N GLN A 443 -4.42 15.92 10.29
CA GLN A 443 -5.52 15.52 9.41
C GLN A 443 -6.87 15.74 10.09
N GLU A 444 -7.76 16.42 9.39
CA GLU A 444 -9.11 16.70 9.83
C GLU A 444 -10.03 16.92 8.64
N VAL A 445 -11.34 16.87 8.89
CA VAL A 445 -12.36 17.25 7.90
C VAL A 445 -12.37 18.77 7.79
N SER A 446 -11.33 19.30 7.14
CA SER A 446 -11.22 20.70 6.72
C SER A 446 -11.65 20.83 5.26
N TRP A 447 -12.14 22.01 4.89
CA TRP A 447 -12.42 22.31 3.50
C TRP A 447 -11.17 22.42 2.65
N SER A 448 -10.07 22.93 3.22
CA SER A 448 -8.86 23.25 2.50
C SER A 448 -7.64 23.20 3.42
N SER A 449 -6.49 22.83 2.86
CA SER A 449 -5.20 22.84 3.56
C SER A 449 -4.77 24.28 3.93
N THR A 450 -5.19 25.30 3.17
CA THR A 450 -4.92 26.72 3.49
C THR A 450 -5.46 27.12 4.86
N VAL A 451 -6.65 26.63 5.22
CA VAL A 451 -7.28 26.86 6.53
C VAL A 451 -6.52 26.14 7.64
N GLN A 452 -6.05 24.92 7.40
CA GLN A 452 -5.25 24.16 8.37
C GLN A 452 -3.90 24.85 8.63
N VAL A 453 -3.26 25.38 7.59
CA VAL A 453 -2.03 26.17 7.73
C VAL A 453 -2.30 27.47 8.48
N TYR A 454 -3.43 28.15 8.23
CA TYR A 454 -3.80 29.34 9.01
C TYR A 454 -3.98 29.03 10.50
N ASN A 455 -4.61 27.90 10.84
CA ASN A 455 -4.71 27.44 12.22
C ASN A 455 -3.31 27.31 12.86
N LYS A 456 -2.35 26.70 12.15
CA LYS A 456 -0.98 26.57 12.66
C LYS A 456 -0.24 27.90 12.80
N ILE A 457 -0.51 28.89 11.94
CA ILE A 457 0.03 30.25 12.06
C ILE A 457 -0.46 30.87 13.39
N LEU A 458 -1.77 30.84 13.64
CA LEU A 458 -2.36 31.33 14.89
C LEU A 458 -1.80 30.58 16.11
N GLY A 459 -1.67 29.25 16.00
CA GLY A 459 -1.13 28.40 17.06
C GLY A 459 0.35 28.61 17.36
N SER A 460 1.05 29.28 16.45
CA SER A 460 2.44 29.73 16.61
C SER A 460 2.55 31.13 17.21
N ASN A 461 1.43 31.72 17.68
CA ASN A 461 1.30 33.11 18.14
C ASN A 461 1.64 34.15 17.06
N LEU A 462 1.37 33.82 15.81
CA LEU A 462 1.52 34.71 14.66
C LEU A 462 0.14 35.11 14.13
N GLU A 463 0.04 36.28 13.51
CA GLU A 463 -1.13 36.73 12.75
C GLU A 463 -0.68 37.29 11.41
N LEU A 464 -1.55 37.22 10.41
CA LEU A 464 -1.25 37.74 9.08
C LEU A 464 -1.54 39.24 8.99
N ASP A 465 -0.72 39.98 8.24
CA ASP A 465 -1.11 41.32 7.79
C ASP A 465 -2.22 41.25 6.74
N GLY A 466 -2.81 42.41 6.39
CA GLY A 466 -3.91 42.44 5.42
C GLY A 466 -3.52 41.96 4.02
N THR A 467 -2.24 42.00 3.64
CA THR A 467 -1.77 41.54 2.33
C THR A 467 -1.62 40.03 2.30
N THR A 468 -0.98 39.43 3.31
CA THR A 468 -0.78 37.98 3.39
C THR A 468 -2.08 37.26 3.72
N ALA A 469 -2.96 37.84 4.54
CA ALA A 469 -4.31 37.32 4.77
C ALA A 469 -5.13 37.28 3.47
N ARG A 470 -5.00 38.29 2.60
CA ARG A 470 -5.64 38.32 1.27
C ARG A 470 -5.19 37.15 0.41
N ILE A 471 -3.88 36.88 0.35
CA ILE A 471 -3.32 35.78 -0.45
C ILE A 471 -3.90 34.44 -0.02
N LEU A 472 -3.87 34.15 1.29
CA LEU A 472 -4.36 32.87 1.83
C LEU A 472 -5.88 32.72 1.64
N LEU A 473 -6.65 33.81 1.83
CA LEU A 473 -8.09 33.84 1.61
C LEU A 473 -8.46 33.62 0.14
N GLU A 474 -7.76 34.26 -0.80
CA GLU A 474 -8.00 34.10 -2.24
C GLU A 474 -7.72 32.67 -2.69
N ALA A 475 -6.66 32.04 -2.18
CA ALA A 475 -6.38 30.61 -2.41
C ALA A 475 -7.50 29.72 -1.85
N THR A 476 -7.96 29.98 -0.61
CA THR A 476 -9.08 29.25 0.01
C THR A 476 -10.36 29.35 -0.86
N ARG A 477 -10.63 30.53 -1.42
CA ARG A 477 -11.82 30.79 -2.25
C ARG A 477 -11.78 30.11 -3.62
N LEU A 478 -10.60 29.82 -4.17
CA LEU A 478 -10.48 29.06 -5.43
C LEU A 478 -10.93 27.60 -5.25
N GLU A 479 -10.72 27.03 -4.06
CA GLU A 479 -11.20 25.69 -3.70
C GLU A 479 -12.68 25.65 -3.33
N ALA A 480 -13.20 26.75 -2.79
CA ALA A 480 -14.50 26.77 -2.16
C ALA A 480 -15.56 27.50 -3.00
N GLU A 481 -16.37 26.74 -3.74
CA GLU A 481 -17.57 27.32 -4.37
C GLU A 481 -18.43 27.98 -3.28
N PRO A 482 -18.83 29.26 -3.42
CA PRO A 482 -19.53 30.00 -2.36
C PRO A 482 -20.76 29.27 -1.79
N GLU A 483 -21.52 28.59 -2.64
CA GLU A 483 -22.70 27.84 -2.24
C GLU A 483 -22.40 26.61 -1.39
N LEU A 484 -21.16 26.11 -1.41
CA LEU A 484 -20.73 24.96 -0.62
C LEU A 484 -20.15 25.35 0.74
N LEU A 485 -19.77 26.63 0.95
CA LEU A 485 -19.23 27.16 2.22
C LEU A 485 -20.12 26.88 3.43
N LYS A 486 -21.44 26.84 3.23
CA LYS A 486 -22.41 26.54 4.29
C LYS A 486 -22.28 25.13 4.90
N HIS A 487 -21.58 24.23 4.21
CA HIS A 487 -21.37 22.84 4.64
C HIS A 487 -20.04 22.60 5.37
N MET A 488 -19.22 23.64 5.55
CA MET A 488 -17.93 23.57 6.26
C MET A 488 -18.08 23.28 7.76
N SER A 489 -16.98 22.95 8.43
CA SER A 489 -16.93 22.89 9.90
C SER A 489 -17.14 24.28 10.52
N VAL A 490 -17.51 24.33 11.81
CA VAL A 490 -17.57 25.62 12.54
C VAL A 490 -16.20 26.30 12.55
N LEU A 491 -15.12 25.56 12.76
CA LEU A 491 -13.76 26.10 12.84
C LEU A 491 -13.31 26.70 11.50
N ASP A 492 -13.58 26.04 10.38
CA ASP A 492 -13.23 26.55 9.04
C ASP A 492 -13.95 27.87 8.75
N ARG A 493 -15.26 27.94 9.07
CA ARG A 493 -16.02 29.18 8.91
C ARG A 493 -15.45 30.31 9.76
N MET A 494 -15.01 30.01 10.98
CA MET A 494 -14.39 31.01 11.85
C MET A 494 -13.03 31.47 11.33
N ALA A 495 -12.21 30.55 10.81
CA ALA A 495 -10.93 30.86 10.17
C ALA A 495 -11.13 31.77 8.95
N ILE A 496 -12.06 31.41 8.05
CA ILE A 496 -12.38 32.21 6.86
C ILE A 496 -12.93 33.58 7.26
N ALA A 497 -13.87 33.66 8.20
CA ALA A 497 -14.41 34.94 8.67
C ALA A 497 -13.33 35.85 9.28
N ARG A 498 -12.35 35.26 9.98
CA ARG A 498 -11.21 36.01 10.50
C ARG A 498 -10.30 36.51 9.38
N LEU A 499 -9.93 35.66 8.42
CA LEU A 499 -9.18 36.07 7.23
C LEU A 499 -9.89 37.19 6.46
N GLU A 500 -11.21 37.09 6.29
CA GLU A 500 -12.03 38.13 5.65
C GLU A 500 -12.00 39.47 6.40
N SER A 501 -11.95 39.43 7.74
CA SER A 501 -11.88 40.64 8.55
C SER A 501 -10.52 41.36 8.48
N ILE A 502 -9.46 40.65 8.09
CA ILE A 502 -8.08 41.15 8.03
C ILE A 502 -7.69 41.52 6.59
N ALA A 503 -8.14 40.74 5.60
CA ALA A 503 -7.70 40.84 4.22
C ALA A 503 -8.01 42.20 3.58
N ASN A 504 -6.98 42.81 2.99
CA ASN A 504 -7.12 44.07 2.26
C ASN A 504 -7.66 43.83 0.85
N ALA A 505 -8.90 44.26 0.60
CA ALA A 505 -9.53 44.25 -0.73
C ALA A 505 -9.41 42.90 -1.48
N PRO A 506 -9.86 41.77 -0.88
CA PRO A 506 -9.76 40.47 -1.53
C PRO A 506 -10.62 40.39 -2.79
N SER A 507 -10.08 39.70 -3.80
CA SER A 507 -10.77 39.47 -5.06
C SER A 507 -12.07 38.70 -4.85
N SER A 508 -13.07 39.02 -5.67
CA SER A 508 -14.31 38.25 -5.72
C SER A 508 -14.06 36.86 -6.31
N TYR A 509 -14.89 35.88 -5.96
CA TYR A 509 -14.83 34.53 -6.54
C TYR A 509 -14.86 34.55 -8.07
N ALA A 510 -15.74 35.38 -8.66
CA ALA A 510 -15.83 35.53 -10.12
C ALA A 510 -14.52 36.05 -10.74
N ALA A 511 -13.85 37.02 -10.10
CA ALA A 511 -12.57 37.54 -10.59
C ALA A 511 -11.46 36.47 -10.52
N LEU A 512 -11.41 35.69 -9.44
CA LEU A 512 -10.46 34.59 -9.28
C LEU A 512 -10.71 33.48 -10.32
N MET A 513 -11.97 33.13 -10.54
CA MET A 513 -12.35 32.13 -11.54
C MET A 513 -12.03 32.58 -12.97
N GLN A 514 -12.18 33.87 -13.29
CA GLN A 514 -11.73 34.39 -14.58
C GLN A 514 -10.23 34.19 -14.79
N VAL A 515 -9.41 34.41 -13.77
CA VAL A 515 -7.96 34.12 -13.85
C VAL A 515 -7.73 32.62 -14.02
N PHE A 516 -8.46 31.78 -13.26
CA PHE A 516 -8.36 30.33 -13.33
C PHE A 516 -8.71 29.78 -14.72
N THR A 517 -9.73 30.31 -15.38
CA THR A 517 -10.20 29.82 -16.69
C THR A 517 -9.52 30.48 -17.88
N ASN A 518 -9.07 31.74 -17.77
CA ASN A 518 -8.47 32.50 -18.88
C ASN A 518 -6.94 32.32 -18.97
N SER A 519 -6.34 31.46 -18.15
CA SER A 519 -4.92 31.13 -18.24
C SER A 519 -4.60 30.59 -19.64
N THR A 520 -3.53 31.09 -20.28
CA THR A 520 -3.06 30.74 -21.64
C THR A 520 -2.50 29.31 -21.76
N ASN A 521 -3.11 28.37 -21.05
CA ASN A 521 -2.66 27.01 -20.92
C ASN A 521 -2.98 26.25 -22.21
N SER A 522 -2.06 25.39 -22.63
CA SER A 522 -2.32 24.40 -23.66
C SER A 522 -3.47 23.46 -23.24
N ALA A 523 -4.10 22.80 -24.21
CA ALA A 523 -5.08 21.75 -23.94
C ALA A 523 -4.56 20.69 -22.97
N ARG A 524 -3.27 20.34 -23.08
CA ARG A 524 -2.60 19.37 -22.21
C ARG A 524 -2.50 19.88 -20.78
N GLU A 525 -2.05 21.12 -20.57
CA GLU A 525 -1.96 21.71 -19.23
C GLU A 525 -3.34 21.80 -18.58
N THR A 526 -4.37 22.21 -19.34
CA THR A 526 -5.74 22.26 -18.83
C THR A 526 -6.26 20.87 -18.43
N PHE A 527 -5.95 19.83 -19.20
CA PHE A 527 -6.31 18.45 -18.88
C PHE A 527 -5.69 17.96 -17.57
N TYR A 528 -4.42 18.26 -17.33
CA TYR A 528 -3.70 17.78 -16.15
C TYR A 528 -3.86 18.68 -14.92
N LYS A 529 -4.42 19.89 -15.08
CA LYS A 529 -4.60 20.90 -14.02
C LYS A 529 -5.33 20.36 -12.79
N ASP A 530 -6.47 19.69 -12.99
CA ASP A 530 -7.25 19.05 -11.92
C ASP A 530 -7.45 17.55 -12.22
N TYR A 531 -6.36 16.90 -12.69
CA TYR A 531 -6.32 15.46 -12.92
C TYR A 531 -5.87 14.72 -11.67
N LYS A 532 -6.64 13.71 -11.26
CA LYS A 532 -6.25 12.72 -10.25
C LYS A 532 -6.38 11.32 -10.83
N GLN A 533 -5.49 10.43 -10.39
CA GLN A 533 -5.44 9.04 -10.82
C GLN A 533 -5.43 8.13 -9.59
N THR A 534 -6.38 7.20 -9.54
CA THR A 534 -6.33 6.06 -8.61
C THR A 534 -6.17 4.77 -9.41
N LYS A 535 -7.21 3.96 -9.51
CA LYS A 535 -7.32 2.81 -10.43
C LYS A 535 -7.85 3.21 -11.81
N PHE A 536 -8.24 4.47 -11.96
CA PHE A 536 -8.72 5.10 -13.18
C PHE A 536 -8.40 6.61 -13.13
N GLY A 537 -8.46 7.29 -14.27
CA GLY A 537 -8.21 8.73 -14.37
C GLY A 537 -9.49 9.55 -14.18
N PHE A 538 -9.38 10.72 -13.55
CA PHE A 538 -10.49 11.68 -13.45
C PHE A 538 -9.93 13.10 -13.58
N THR A 539 -10.41 13.87 -14.57
CA THR A 539 -10.07 15.29 -14.73
C THR A 539 -11.33 16.16 -14.67
N VAL A 540 -11.19 17.36 -14.10
CA VAL A 540 -12.21 18.41 -14.10
C VAL A 540 -11.71 19.61 -14.91
N ILE A 541 -12.44 19.96 -15.95
CA ILE A 541 -12.19 21.11 -16.81
C ILE A 541 -13.22 22.18 -16.48
N LYS A 542 -12.79 23.40 -16.13
CA LYS A 542 -13.68 24.52 -15.81
C LYS A 542 -13.53 25.60 -16.88
N SER A 543 -14.64 26.13 -17.39
CA SER A 543 -14.65 27.21 -18.39
C SER A 543 -15.84 28.17 -18.20
N SER A 544 -15.79 29.32 -18.88
CA SER A 544 -16.87 30.31 -18.93
C SER A 544 -17.69 30.15 -20.21
N SER A 545 -19.00 30.41 -20.15
CA SER A 545 -19.86 30.45 -21.34
C SER A 545 -19.47 31.53 -22.35
N SER A 546 -18.75 32.57 -21.90
CA SER A 546 -18.19 33.63 -22.74
C SER A 546 -16.93 33.24 -23.54
N ASP A 547 -16.27 32.12 -23.19
CA ASP A 547 -15.09 31.60 -23.88
C ASP A 547 -15.24 30.09 -24.14
N PRO A 548 -16.07 29.69 -25.13
CA PRO A 548 -16.24 28.29 -25.48
C PRO A 548 -15.02 27.80 -26.26
N GLN A 549 -13.94 27.47 -25.56
CA GLN A 549 -12.86 26.69 -26.16
C GLN A 549 -13.37 25.29 -26.50
N ILE A 550 -13.58 25.00 -27.78
CA ILE A 550 -13.92 23.66 -28.27
C ILE A 550 -12.61 22.87 -28.38
N ILE A 551 -12.13 22.38 -27.25
CA ILE A 551 -10.99 21.48 -27.16
C ILE A 551 -11.52 20.07 -26.90
N ASP A 552 -11.11 19.10 -27.72
CA ASP A 552 -11.48 17.70 -27.50
C ASP A 552 -10.52 17.04 -26.50
N TYR A 553 -10.86 17.13 -25.22
CA TYR A 553 -10.11 16.50 -24.14
C TYR A 553 -10.22 14.97 -24.13
N ARG A 554 -11.14 14.37 -24.91
CA ARG A 554 -11.31 12.91 -24.97
C ARG A 554 -10.06 12.25 -25.55
N LYS A 555 -9.47 12.85 -26.58
CA LYS A 555 -8.22 12.36 -27.19
C LYS A 555 -7.04 12.35 -26.21
N LEU A 556 -6.98 13.35 -25.30
CA LEU A 556 -5.95 13.37 -24.25
C LEU A 556 -6.19 12.27 -23.21
N ALA A 557 -7.45 12.02 -22.86
CA ALA A 557 -7.82 10.90 -22.01
C ALA A 557 -7.51 9.53 -22.64
N GLU A 558 -7.70 9.36 -23.96
CA GLU A 558 -7.32 8.15 -24.70
C GLU A 558 -5.81 7.91 -24.63
N ILE A 559 -5.00 8.93 -24.96
CA ILE A 559 -3.53 8.87 -24.85
C ILE A 559 -3.09 8.54 -23.42
N ASN A 560 -3.76 9.13 -22.43
CA ASN A 560 -3.46 8.88 -21.02
C ASN A 560 -3.81 7.45 -20.60
N ASN A 561 -4.96 6.92 -21.04
CA ASN A 561 -5.34 5.54 -20.80
C ASN A 561 -4.35 4.54 -21.41
N GLU A 562 -3.83 4.82 -22.60
CA GLU A 562 -2.79 4.00 -23.25
C GLU A 562 -1.47 4.07 -22.49
N LYS A 563 -1.00 5.28 -22.17
CA LYS A 563 0.28 5.52 -21.49
C LYS A 563 0.33 4.93 -20.08
N GLU A 564 -0.75 5.08 -19.32
CA GLU A 564 -0.82 4.66 -17.91
C GLU A 564 -1.53 3.30 -17.74
N TYR A 565 -1.92 2.66 -18.84
CA TYR A 565 -2.67 1.40 -18.91
C TYR A 565 -3.92 1.39 -18.00
N LEU A 566 -4.75 2.43 -18.11
CA LEU A 566 -5.97 2.59 -17.30
C LEU A 566 -7.20 2.06 -18.04
N PRO A 567 -8.19 1.45 -17.34
CA PRO A 567 -9.43 0.99 -17.96
C PRO A 567 -10.39 2.12 -18.36
N LEU A 568 -10.27 3.28 -17.70
CA LEU A 568 -11.17 4.42 -17.83
C LEU A 568 -10.46 5.71 -17.46
N THR A 569 -10.76 6.78 -18.19
CA THR A 569 -10.59 8.16 -17.73
C THR A 569 -11.91 8.90 -17.89
N ILE A 570 -12.37 9.57 -16.83
CA ILE A 570 -13.53 10.45 -16.87
C ILE A 570 -13.06 11.89 -17.08
N VAL A 571 -13.56 12.54 -18.14
CA VAL A 571 -13.38 13.97 -18.34
C VAL A 571 -14.67 14.67 -17.97
N LYS A 572 -14.63 15.49 -16.91
CA LYS A 572 -15.77 16.29 -16.48
C LYS A 572 -15.57 17.74 -16.89
N GLU A 573 -16.38 18.24 -17.81
CA GLU A 573 -16.36 19.64 -18.25
C GLU A 573 -17.46 20.44 -17.55
N VAL A 574 -17.12 21.58 -16.97
CA VAL A 574 -18.04 22.48 -16.26
C VAL A 574 -17.97 23.86 -16.89
N VAL A 575 -19.07 24.24 -17.52
CA VAL A 575 -19.27 25.56 -18.13
C VAL A 575 -20.11 26.40 -17.17
N TYR A 576 -19.50 27.43 -16.60
CA TYR A 576 -20.18 28.39 -15.75
C TYR A 576 -20.83 29.51 -16.57
N ASN A 577 -21.79 30.20 -15.96
CA ASN A 577 -22.25 31.48 -16.50
C ASN A 577 -21.16 32.57 -16.41
N GLU A 578 -21.35 33.70 -17.07
CA GLU A 578 -20.38 34.80 -17.11
C GLU A 578 -19.97 35.35 -15.73
N LYS A 579 -20.79 35.11 -14.70
CA LYS A 579 -20.55 35.56 -13.31
C LYS A 579 -20.01 34.47 -12.39
N PHE A 580 -19.78 33.25 -12.89
CA PHE A 580 -19.42 32.08 -12.10
C PHE A 580 -20.36 31.80 -10.91
N SER A 581 -21.63 32.20 -11.01
CA SER A 581 -22.61 32.06 -9.93
C SER A 581 -23.48 30.80 -10.06
N THR A 582 -23.55 30.23 -11.26
CA THR A 582 -24.28 29.00 -11.57
C THR A 582 -23.57 28.24 -12.67
N VAL A 583 -23.84 26.95 -12.78
CA VAL A 583 -23.33 26.08 -13.85
C VAL A 583 -24.35 26.03 -14.98
N GLU A 584 -23.97 26.52 -16.16
CA GLU A 584 -24.82 26.43 -17.35
C GLU A 584 -24.88 25.00 -17.90
N ARG A 585 -23.73 24.33 -17.91
CA ARG A 585 -23.59 22.96 -18.41
C ARG A 585 -22.49 22.21 -17.66
N GLU A 586 -22.80 21.01 -17.20
CA GLU A 586 -21.83 20.05 -16.68
C GLU A 586 -21.90 18.77 -17.52
N THR A 587 -20.77 18.37 -18.10
CA THR A 587 -20.68 17.23 -19.02
C THR A 587 -19.68 16.21 -18.50
N PHE A 588 -20.06 14.93 -18.48
CA PHE A 588 -19.16 13.81 -18.20
C PHE A 588 -18.92 13.04 -19.50
N HIS A 589 -17.66 13.01 -19.96
CA HIS A 589 -17.20 12.13 -21.03
C HIS A 589 -16.52 10.90 -20.42
N LEU A 590 -17.04 9.72 -20.74
CA LEU A 590 -16.55 8.43 -20.28
C LEU A 590 -15.62 7.84 -21.33
N VAL A 591 -14.32 7.99 -21.13
CA VAL A 591 -13.30 7.56 -22.10
C VAL A 591 -12.73 6.21 -21.65
N PHE A 592 -13.30 5.14 -22.18
CA PHE A 592 -12.90 3.76 -21.87
C PHE A 592 -11.70 3.33 -22.72
N ASN A 593 -10.85 2.47 -22.16
CA ASN A 593 -9.75 1.85 -22.90
C ASN A 593 -10.22 0.54 -23.55
N ASP A 594 -10.16 0.47 -24.88
CA ASP A 594 -10.62 -0.70 -25.66
C ASP A 594 -9.71 -1.92 -25.53
N SER A 595 -8.51 -1.76 -24.95
CA SER A 595 -7.61 -2.87 -24.62
C SER A 595 -8.12 -3.70 -23.42
N PHE A 596 -9.07 -3.18 -22.65
CA PHE A 596 -9.73 -3.91 -21.57
C PHE A 596 -11.00 -4.58 -22.08
N TYR A 597 -11.30 -5.77 -21.56
CA TYR A 597 -12.54 -6.47 -21.87
C TYR A 597 -13.76 -5.71 -21.33
N ASP A 598 -14.95 -5.91 -21.92
CA ASP A 598 -16.19 -5.35 -21.39
C ASP A 598 -17.18 -6.45 -20.98
N LYS A 599 -17.23 -6.71 -19.67
CA LYS A 599 -18.18 -7.64 -19.04
C LYS A 599 -19.18 -6.88 -18.19
N GLY A 600 -19.88 -5.93 -18.82
CA GLY A 600 -20.83 -5.03 -18.19
C GLY A 600 -20.21 -3.81 -17.48
N PHE A 601 -18.91 -3.55 -17.69
CA PHE A 601 -18.19 -2.46 -17.03
C PHE A 601 -18.68 -1.09 -17.52
N ARG A 602 -18.79 -0.92 -18.85
CA ARG A 602 -19.22 0.36 -19.45
C ARG A 602 -20.63 0.75 -19.02
N ALA A 603 -21.53 -0.23 -19.05
CA ALA A 603 -22.92 -0.06 -18.61
C ALA A 603 -23.02 0.30 -17.11
N ALA A 604 -22.22 -0.34 -16.26
CA ALA A 604 -22.22 -0.09 -14.82
C ALA A 604 -21.77 1.33 -14.47
N VAL A 605 -20.63 1.77 -15.02
CA VAL A 605 -20.10 3.14 -14.81
C VAL A 605 -21.12 4.18 -15.25
N ARG A 606 -21.65 4.06 -16.48
CA ARG A 606 -22.67 4.99 -17.00
C ARG A 606 -23.89 5.07 -16.09
N ASN A 607 -24.43 3.93 -15.68
CA ASN A 607 -25.64 3.89 -14.86
C ASN A 607 -25.42 4.52 -13.48
N VAL A 608 -24.26 4.30 -12.86
CA VAL A 608 -23.92 4.92 -11.58
C VAL A 608 -23.81 6.44 -11.70
N ILE A 609 -23.10 6.95 -12.71
CA ILE A 609 -22.96 8.40 -12.90
C ILE A 609 -24.32 9.06 -13.13
N LYS A 610 -25.19 8.44 -13.95
CA LYS A 610 -26.56 8.93 -14.17
C LYS A 610 -27.36 9.03 -12.87
N CYS A 611 -27.33 7.97 -12.06
CA CYS A 611 -28.06 7.96 -10.79
C CYS A 611 -27.47 8.98 -9.80
N ALA A 612 -26.14 9.11 -9.73
CA ALA A 612 -25.49 10.10 -8.89
C ALA A 612 -25.86 11.53 -9.29
N CYS A 613 -25.81 11.84 -10.59
CA CYS A 613 -26.23 13.14 -11.10
C CYS A 613 -27.70 13.44 -10.79
N ARG A 614 -28.59 12.45 -10.94
CA ARG A 614 -30.02 12.61 -10.59
C ARG A 614 -30.21 12.89 -9.10
N ALA A 615 -29.51 12.16 -8.24
CA ALA A 615 -29.60 12.33 -6.79
C ALA A 615 -29.05 13.68 -6.33
N PHE A 616 -27.95 14.14 -6.93
CA PHE A 616 -27.26 15.37 -6.52
C PHE A 616 -27.95 16.64 -7.04
N HIS A 617 -28.30 16.67 -8.31
CA HIS A 617 -28.87 17.86 -8.97
C HIS A 617 -30.40 17.89 -8.97
N GLU A 618 -31.05 16.79 -8.59
CA GLU A 618 -32.51 16.63 -8.63
C GLU A 618 -33.12 16.83 -10.04
N VAL A 619 -32.31 16.65 -11.09
CA VAL A 619 -32.72 16.73 -12.49
C VAL A 619 -32.41 15.43 -13.23
N THR A 620 -33.13 15.16 -14.32
CA THR A 620 -32.82 14.03 -15.20
C THR A 620 -31.68 14.41 -16.14
N PRO A 621 -30.54 13.69 -16.13
CA PRO A 621 -29.44 13.96 -17.06
C PRO A 621 -29.84 13.74 -18.52
N LEU A 622 -29.28 14.53 -19.43
CA LEU A 622 -29.36 14.33 -20.87
C LEU A 622 -28.24 13.38 -21.34
N GLU A 623 -28.52 12.59 -22.36
CA GLU A 623 -27.60 11.56 -22.88
C GLU A 623 -27.45 11.73 -24.41
N PRO A 624 -26.59 12.65 -24.87
CA PRO A 624 -26.41 12.88 -26.30
C PRO A 624 -25.79 11.68 -27.02
N ASP A 625 -25.03 10.84 -26.32
CA ASP A 625 -24.47 9.59 -26.81
C ASP A 625 -24.26 8.55 -25.69
N ILE A 626 -23.71 7.37 -26.02
CA ILE A 626 -23.52 6.25 -25.07
C ILE A 626 -22.48 6.52 -23.98
N ASN A 627 -21.53 7.43 -24.21
CA ASN A 627 -20.40 7.73 -23.33
C ASN A 627 -20.42 9.17 -22.80
N THR A 628 -21.51 9.91 -23.01
CA THR A 628 -21.64 11.30 -22.58
C THR A 628 -22.90 11.52 -21.77
N ILE A 629 -22.76 12.15 -20.60
CA ILE A 629 -23.87 12.53 -19.71
C ILE A 629 -23.81 14.04 -19.50
N VAL A 630 -24.92 14.75 -19.70
CA VAL A 630 -24.98 16.22 -19.63
C VAL A 630 -26.03 16.67 -18.61
N ILE A 631 -25.67 17.61 -17.76
CA ILE A 631 -26.55 18.33 -16.83
C ILE A 631 -26.61 19.79 -17.29
N MET A 632 -27.82 20.35 -17.35
CA MET A 632 -28.06 21.73 -17.76
C MET A 632 -28.58 22.54 -16.58
N HIS A 633 -28.10 23.78 -16.47
CA HIS A 633 -28.62 24.80 -15.56
C HIS A 633 -28.70 24.36 -14.08
N SER A 634 -27.57 23.96 -13.50
CA SER A 634 -27.47 23.63 -12.07
C SER A 634 -26.92 24.80 -11.25
N LEU A 635 -27.23 24.81 -9.95
CA LEU A 635 -26.70 25.82 -9.02
C LEU A 635 -25.20 25.63 -8.77
N THR A 636 -24.76 24.38 -8.66
CA THR A 636 -23.38 23.99 -8.38
C THR A 636 -22.99 22.78 -9.21
N GLN A 637 -21.69 22.57 -9.40
CA GLN A 637 -21.18 21.35 -10.03
C GLN A 637 -21.25 20.16 -9.04
N MET A 638 -21.24 18.91 -9.54
CA MET A 638 -21.09 17.74 -8.67
C MET A 638 -19.61 17.50 -8.28
N PRO A 639 -19.21 17.59 -7.00
CA PRO A 639 -17.80 17.43 -6.61
C PRO A 639 -17.22 16.07 -6.99
N ARG A 640 -15.96 16.05 -7.48
CA ARG A 640 -15.21 14.80 -7.74
C ARG A 640 -15.17 13.89 -6.51
N LEU A 641 -15.00 14.48 -5.32
CA LEU A 641 -14.93 13.77 -4.03
C LEU A 641 -16.16 12.89 -3.75
N LEU A 642 -17.33 13.23 -4.30
CA LEU A 642 -18.54 12.42 -4.12
C LEU A 642 -18.64 11.30 -5.16
N ILE A 643 -18.36 11.59 -6.42
CA ILE A 643 -18.57 10.62 -7.52
C ILE A 643 -17.42 9.61 -7.66
N MET A 644 -16.18 10.04 -7.49
CA MET A 644 -14.99 9.21 -7.73
C MET A 644 -14.98 7.94 -6.86
N PRO A 645 -15.26 7.98 -5.54
CA PRO A 645 -15.29 6.77 -4.71
C PRO A 645 -16.33 5.74 -5.16
N VAL A 646 -17.49 6.22 -5.64
CA VAL A 646 -18.58 5.36 -6.09
C VAL A 646 -18.22 4.61 -7.37
N ILE A 647 -17.48 5.26 -8.28
CA ILE A 647 -16.96 4.64 -9.51
C ILE A 647 -15.80 3.72 -9.21
N GLU A 648 -14.95 4.07 -8.24
CA GLU A 648 -13.79 3.28 -7.88
C GLU A 648 -14.18 1.85 -7.48
N GLU A 649 -15.28 1.63 -6.78
CA GLU A 649 -15.78 0.29 -6.44
C GLU A 649 -16.09 -0.57 -7.68
N ILE A 650 -16.63 0.04 -8.75
CA ILE A 650 -16.87 -0.65 -10.02
C ILE A 650 -15.54 -0.96 -10.72
N VAL A 651 -14.60 0.00 -10.74
CA VAL A 651 -13.29 -0.17 -11.36
C VAL A 651 -12.47 -1.24 -10.63
N LYS A 652 -12.50 -1.25 -9.29
CA LYS A 652 -11.88 -2.28 -8.44
C LYS A 652 -12.37 -3.67 -8.82
N GLU A 653 -13.68 -3.83 -8.94
CA GLU A 653 -14.27 -5.10 -9.35
C GLU A 653 -13.91 -5.45 -10.79
N HIS A 654 -13.88 -4.48 -11.71
CA HIS A 654 -13.46 -4.70 -13.10
C HIS A 654 -12.01 -5.22 -13.16
N LEU A 655 -11.08 -4.60 -12.44
CA LEU A 655 -9.66 -5.00 -12.42
C LEU A 655 -9.39 -6.32 -11.66
N ARG A 656 -10.42 -6.96 -11.09
CA ARG A 656 -10.31 -8.29 -10.44
C ARG A 656 -9.83 -9.38 -11.40
N PHE A 657 -10.04 -9.22 -12.71
CA PHE A 657 -9.50 -10.11 -13.73
C PHE A 657 -8.81 -9.29 -14.79
N SER A 658 -7.79 -9.87 -15.41
CA SER A 658 -7.05 -9.31 -16.54
C SER A 658 -7.07 -10.30 -17.67
N PHE A 659 -7.34 -9.84 -18.89
CA PHE A 659 -7.33 -10.72 -20.05
C PHE A 659 -5.92 -10.79 -20.64
N SER A 660 -5.37 -11.99 -20.77
CA SER A 660 -4.09 -12.23 -21.45
C SER A 660 -4.36 -12.72 -22.87
N HIS A 661 -3.91 -11.98 -23.87
CA HIS A 661 -4.01 -12.38 -25.27
C HIS A 661 -3.06 -13.54 -25.58
N LYS A 662 -1.87 -13.58 -24.95
CA LYS A 662 -0.93 -14.71 -25.13
C LYS A 662 -1.50 -16.03 -24.62
N LEU A 663 -2.33 -15.99 -23.56
CA LEU A 663 -2.99 -17.17 -23.01
C LEU A 663 -4.38 -17.41 -23.61
N ASN A 664 -5.01 -16.37 -24.19
CA ASN A 664 -6.43 -16.36 -24.56
C ASN A 664 -7.33 -16.80 -23.38
N ARG A 665 -7.09 -16.19 -22.21
CA ARG A 665 -7.72 -16.50 -20.92
C ARG A 665 -7.83 -15.25 -20.05
N TYR A 666 -8.83 -15.23 -19.18
CA TYR A 666 -8.92 -14.28 -18.07
C TYR A 666 -8.10 -14.79 -16.90
N VAL A 667 -7.08 -14.04 -16.51
CA VAL A 667 -6.25 -14.27 -15.34
C VAL A 667 -6.88 -13.57 -14.14
N SER A 668 -7.20 -14.32 -13.08
CA SER A 668 -7.63 -13.72 -11.82
C SER A 668 -6.51 -12.88 -11.21
N CYS A 669 -6.78 -11.66 -10.76
CA CYS A 669 -5.81 -10.87 -9.99
C CYS A 669 -5.77 -11.25 -8.50
N GLY A 670 -6.67 -12.13 -8.03
CA GLY A 670 -6.62 -12.74 -6.70
C GLY A 670 -6.46 -14.25 -6.73
N PHE A 671 -6.64 -14.89 -5.57
CA PHE A 671 -6.39 -16.32 -5.36
C PHE A 671 -7.63 -17.06 -4.90
N PHE A 672 -7.67 -18.36 -5.18
CA PHE A 672 -8.75 -19.22 -4.70
C PHE A 672 -8.68 -19.35 -3.16
N SER A 673 -9.80 -19.14 -2.47
CA SER A 673 -9.82 -19.11 -0.98
C SER A 673 -10.54 -20.27 -0.31
N GLY A 674 -11.02 -21.25 -1.08
CA GLY A 674 -11.72 -22.42 -0.54
C GLY A 674 -13.11 -22.12 0.03
N LYS A 675 -13.48 -20.84 0.17
CA LYS A 675 -14.81 -20.39 0.61
C LYS A 675 -15.45 -19.58 -0.51
N THR A 676 -16.69 -19.92 -0.85
CA THR A 676 -17.50 -19.19 -1.83
C THR A 676 -18.06 -17.87 -1.28
N SER A 677 -17.84 -17.53 0.00
CA SER A 677 -18.57 -16.43 0.66
C SER A 677 -17.70 -15.27 1.15
N LYS A 678 -16.37 -15.30 1.01
CA LYS A 678 -15.47 -14.20 1.44
C LYS A 678 -14.31 -13.97 0.48
N TYR A 679 -13.99 -12.69 0.34
CA TYR A 679 -13.06 -12.07 -0.60
C TYR A 679 -11.59 -12.35 -0.25
N GLY A 680 -10.73 -12.15 -1.24
CA GLY A 680 -9.48 -11.41 -1.02
C GLY A 680 -9.41 -10.35 -2.10
N GLU A 681 -9.43 -9.06 -1.77
CA GLU A 681 -9.04 -8.04 -2.73
C GLU A 681 -7.55 -8.17 -3.09
N VAL A 682 -7.16 -7.67 -4.25
CA VAL A 682 -5.76 -7.53 -4.62
C VAL A 682 -5.11 -6.54 -3.66
N GLY A 683 -4.34 -7.03 -2.69
CA GLY A 683 -3.71 -6.22 -1.64
C GLY A 683 -4.39 -6.24 -0.28
N GLU A 684 -5.55 -6.91 -0.12
CA GLU A 684 -6.12 -7.15 1.21
C GLU A 684 -5.20 -8.09 2.01
N SER A 685 -4.89 -7.67 3.24
CA SER A 685 -3.98 -8.34 4.17
C SER A 685 -4.56 -9.58 4.84
N GLU A 686 -5.84 -9.91 4.60
CA GLU A 686 -6.40 -11.18 5.05
C GLU A 686 -5.77 -12.33 4.24
N HIS A 687 -4.83 -13.02 4.88
CA HIS A 687 -4.25 -14.24 4.34
C HIS A 687 -5.38 -15.24 4.03
N VAL A 688 -5.72 -15.42 2.75
CA VAL A 688 -6.35 -16.62 2.20
C VAL A 688 -5.65 -17.86 2.76
N ARG A 689 -6.34 -18.56 3.67
CA ARG A 689 -5.88 -19.81 4.26
C ARG A 689 -6.57 -20.97 3.57
N CYS A 690 -5.88 -21.64 2.65
CA CYS A 690 -6.52 -22.63 1.78
C CYS A 690 -6.03 -24.08 1.95
N GLN A 691 -4.89 -24.35 2.61
CA GLN A 691 -4.38 -25.72 2.87
C GLN A 691 -4.49 -26.67 1.65
N LEU A 692 -4.24 -26.14 0.45
CA LEU A 692 -4.29 -26.90 -0.79
C LEU A 692 -2.95 -27.56 -1.08
N SER A 693 -3.00 -28.76 -1.64
CA SER A 693 -1.86 -29.41 -2.28
C SER A 693 -2.09 -29.43 -3.79
N TYR A 694 -1.04 -29.70 -4.57
CA TYR A 694 -1.16 -29.84 -6.02
C TYR A 694 -2.27 -30.83 -6.41
N GLN A 695 -2.27 -32.01 -5.79
CA GLN A 695 -3.27 -33.04 -6.09
C GLN A 695 -4.69 -32.56 -5.76
N LYS A 696 -4.90 -31.91 -4.61
CA LYS A 696 -6.22 -31.35 -4.25
C LYS A 696 -6.69 -30.32 -5.27
N VAL A 697 -5.78 -29.50 -5.84
CA VAL A 697 -6.13 -28.54 -6.90
C VAL A 697 -6.54 -29.26 -8.17
N LYS A 698 -5.80 -30.29 -8.60
CA LYS A 698 -6.16 -31.10 -9.78
C LYS A 698 -7.50 -31.80 -9.61
N ASP A 699 -7.76 -32.39 -8.44
CA ASP A 699 -9.03 -33.04 -8.11
C ASP A 699 -10.18 -32.04 -8.10
N LEU A 700 -9.96 -30.86 -7.49
CA LEU A 700 -10.94 -29.78 -7.39
C LEU A 700 -11.35 -29.23 -8.76
N LEU A 701 -10.39 -29.15 -9.71
CA LEU A 701 -10.64 -28.67 -11.07
C LEU A 701 -11.00 -29.80 -12.05
N GLN A 702 -11.13 -31.04 -11.56
CA GLN A 702 -11.47 -32.17 -12.41
C GLN A 702 -12.88 -31.99 -12.99
N GLY A 703 -12.98 -31.98 -14.32
CA GLY A 703 -14.24 -31.81 -15.02
C GLY A 703 -14.68 -30.35 -15.25
N SER A 704 -13.94 -29.38 -14.72
CA SER A 704 -14.16 -27.96 -15.03
C SER A 704 -13.71 -27.66 -16.46
N ASN A 705 -14.63 -27.15 -17.27
CA ASN A 705 -14.37 -26.80 -18.68
C ASN A 705 -13.93 -25.33 -18.84
N ASN A 706 -14.33 -24.47 -17.90
CA ASN A 706 -14.09 -23.03 -17.98
C ASN A 706 -12.93 -22.59 -17.09
N THR A 707 -12.63 -23.29 -16.00
CA THR A 707 -11.61 -22.90 -15.01
C THR A 707 -10.42 -23.85 -15.01
N SER A 708 -9.20 -23.30 -15.01
CA SER A 708 -7.95 -24.01 -14.75
C SER A 708 -7.00 -23.16 -13.90
N PHE A 709 -5.72 -23.51 -13.83
CA PHE A 709 -4.68 -22.69 -13.19
C PHE A 709 -3.42 -22.67 -14.06
N MET A 710 -2.53 -21.69 -13.84
CA MET A 710 -1.38 -21.46 -14.72
C MET A 710 -0.30 -22.51 -14.51
N SER A 711 0.31 -22.99 -15.59
CA SER A 711 1.65 -23.60 -15.54
C SER A 711 2.73 -22.52 -15.48
N LEU A 712 3.97 -22.89 -15.13
CA LEU A 712 5.10 -21.96 -15.08
C LEU A 712 5.38 -21.26 -16.44
N PRO A 713 5.33 -21.93 -17.60
CA PRO A 713 5.38 -21.23 -18.90
C PRO A 713 4.24 -20.21 -19.09
N MET A 714 3.02 -20.55 -18.65
CA MET A 714 1.87 -19.63 -18.77
C MET A 714 2.05 -18.40 -17.86
N PHE A 715 2.59 -18.60 -16.66
CA PHE A 715 2.96 -17.50 -15.76
C PHE A 715 3.93 -16.54 -16.44
N TRP A 716 5.01 -17.02 -17.05
CA TRP A 716 5.97 -16.16 -17.76
C TRP A 716 5.36 -15.42 -18.95
N LYS A 717 4.51 -16.09 -19.74
CA LYS A 717 3.78 -15.45 -20.84
C LYS A 717 2.92 -14.27 -20.37
N ALA A 718 2.10 -14.50 -19.34
CA ALA A 718 1.27 -13.46 -18.75
C ALA A 718 2.11 -12.34 -18.15
N TYR A 719 3.18 -12.70 -17.42
CA TYR A 719 4.10 -11.75 -16.81
C TYR A 719 4.75 -10.82 -17.86
N HIS A 720 5.35 -11.36 -18.91
CA HIS A 720 6.01 -10.57 -19.95
C HIS A 720 5.01 -9.76 -20.79
N GLU A 721 3.80 -10.28 -21.01
CA GLU A 721 2.73 -9.52 -21.66
C GLU A 721 2.32 -8.31 -20.81
N PHE A 722 2.03 -8.52 -19.53
CA PHE A 722 1.64 -7.42 -18.64
C PHE A 722 2.77 -6.43 -18.39
N GLU A 723 4.03 -6.89 -18.36
CA GLU A 723 5.21 -6.02 -18.30
C GLU A 723 5.35 -5.15 -19.56
N ALA A 724 5.19 -5.74 -20.75
CA ALA A 724 5.24 -5.01 -22.01
C ALA A 724 4.10 -3.98 -22.15
N LEU A 725 2.93 -4.29 -21.58
CA LEU A 725 1.77 -3.39 -21.55
C LEU A 725 1.87 -2.29 -20.47
N GLY A 726 2.79 -2.43 -19.51
CA GLY A 726 2.85 -1.54 -18.35
C GLY A 726 1.69 -1.75 -17.36
N ASP A 727 1.05 -2.92 -17.34
CA ASP A 727 -0.06 -3.25 -16.45
C ASP A 727 0.43 -3.47 -15.01
N ARG A 728 0.62 -2.35 -14.30
CA ARG A 728 1.11 -2.34 -12.91
C ARG A 728 0.17 -3.11 -11.96
N HIS A 729 -1.14 -3.14 -12.24
CA HIS A 729 -2.10 -3.81 -11.37
C HIS A 729 -1.93 -5.34 -11.44
N SER A 730 -1.93 -5.89 -12.66
CA SER A 730 -1.74 -7.33 -12.88
C SER A 730 -0.36 -7.79 -12.44
N LEU A 731 0.69 -7.02 -12.71
CA LEU A 731 2.05 -7.31 -12.25
C LEU A 731 2.15 -7.32 -10.72
N GLY A 732 1.53 -6.35 -10.04
CA GLY A 732 1.46 -6.31 -8.58
C GLY A 732 0.79 -7.57 -8.01
N SER A 733 -0.26 -8.05 -8.69
CA SER A 733 -0.93 -9.31 -8.37
C SER A 733 -0.02 -10.54 -8.60
N LEU A 734 0.67 -10.64 -9.75
CA LEU A 734 1.56 -11.75 -10.08
C LEU A 734 2.78 -11.82 -9.13
N ARG A 735 3.24 -10.67 -8.64
CA ARG A 735 4.37 -10.53 -7.70
C ARG A 735 3.93 -10.53 -6.23
N SER A 736 2.66 -10.79 -5.94
CA SER A 736 2.09 -10.58 -4.61
C SER A 736 2.74 -11.47 -3.54
N LYS A 737 3.11 -10.85 -2.42
CA LYS A 737 3.73 -11.51 -1.26
C LYS A 737 2.76 -12.21 -0.31
N THR A 738 1.47 -12.17 -0.62
CA THR A 738 0.40 -12.59 0.28
C THR A 738 0.17 -14.11 0.27
N PHE A 739 0.50 -14.80 -0.83
CA PHE A 739 0.24 -16.24 -1.04
C PHE A 739 1.35 -16.93 -1.81
N ILE A 740 1.38 -18.26 -1.69
CA ILE A 740 2.06 -19.11 -2.67
C ILE A 740 1.05 -19.57 -3.71
N GLU A 741 1.40 -19.37 -4.96
CA GLU A 741 0.67 -19.91 -6.09
C GLU A 741 1.29 -21.22 -6.56
N ILE A 742 0.53 -22.30 -6.40
CA ILE A 742 0.77 -23.57 -7.07
C ILE A 742 0.62 -23.35 -8.56
N LEU A 743 1.62 -23.79 -9.32
CA LEU A 743 1.61 -23.77 -10.77
C LEU A 743 1.42 -25.19 -11.30
N ASP A 744 0.73 -25.32 -12.43
CA ASP A 744 0.49 -26.61 -13.12
C ASP A 744 1.75 -27.09 -13.84
N THR A 745 2.87 -27.17 -13.12
CA THR A 745 4.17 -27.64 -13.58
C THR A 745 4.71 -28.66 -12.60
N TYR A 746 4.85 -29.90 -13.06
CA TYR A 746 5.25 -31.06 -12.28
C TYR A 746 6.61 -31.58 -12.77
N LEU A 747 7.52 -31.85 -11.84
CA LEU A 747 8.89 -32.27 -12.12
C LEU A 747 9.12 -33.69 -11.58
N THR A 748 9.60 -34.60 -12.43
CA THR A 748 9.98 -35.97 -12.05
C THR A 748 11.46 -36.19 -12.35
N HIS A 749 12.23 -36.58 -11.35
CA HIS A 749 13.65 -36.92 -11.51
C HIS A 749 13.80 -38.20 -12.37
N LEU A 750 14.79 -38.22 -13.27
CA LEU A 750 15.07 -39.33 -14.18
C LEU A 750 16.51 -39.88 -13.98
N PRO A 751 16.76 -40.72 -12.95
CA PRO A 751 18.09 -41.24 -12.66
C PRO A 751 18.74 -41.99 -13.83
N SER A 752 17.92 -42.72 -14.61
CA SER A 752 18.39 -43.57 -15.71
C SER A 752 19.00 -42.81 -16.90
N TYR A 753 18.84 -41.49 -16.97
CA TYR A 753 19.44 -40.65 -18.00
C TYR A 753 20.85 -40.14 -17.62
N GLU A 754 21.25 -40.31 -16.35
CA GLU A 754 22.58 -39.94 -15.86
C GLU A 754 23.61 -41.05 -16.12
N GLU A 755 23.17 -42.32 -16.15
CA GLU A 755 24.02 -43.50 -16.39
C GLU A 755 24.44 -43.69 -17.86
N GLY A 756 23.84 -42.96 -18.81
CA GLY A 756 24.13 -43.07 -20.25
C GLY A 756 25.13 -42.04 -20.81
N ALA A 757 25.67 -41.16 -19.97
CA ALA A 757 26.61 -40.11 -20.39
C ALA A 757 28.06 -40.57 -20.16
N GLU A 758 28.57 -41.45 -21.04
CA GLU A 758 29.98 -41.90 -21.05
C GLU A 758 30.97 -40.84 -21.60
N ASP A 759 30.55 -39.59 -21.80
CA ASP A 759 31.45 -38.54 -22.31
C ASP A 759 32.15 -37.84 -21.14
N GLU A 760 33.40 -38.26 -20.87
CA GLU A 760 34.28 -37.83 -19.77
C GLU A 760 34.66 -36.34 -19.78
N ASN A 761 34.12 -35.52 -20.69
CA ASN A 761 34.43 -34.09 -20.76
C ASN A 761 33.30 -33.20 -20.24
N LYS A 762 33.45 -32.80 -18.98
CA LYS A 762 32.75 -31.68 -18.30
C LYS A 762 31.28 -31.89 -17.90
N LEU A 763 30.91 -33.04 -17.34
CA LEU A 763 29.74 -33.07 -16.45
C LEU A 763 30.16 -32.51 -15.08
N ASP A 764 29.67 -31.31 -14.75
CA ASP A 764 29.65 -30.89 -13.34
C ASP A 764 28.69 -31.84 -12.62
N ARG A 765 29.20 -32.61 -11.64
CA ARG A 765 28.48 -33.70 -10.92
C ARG A 765 27.29 -33.20 -10.08
N ARG A 766 26.82 -31.97 -10.32
CA ARG A 766 25.80 -31.25 -9.55
C ARG A 766 24.47 -31.09 -10.31
N ASP A 767 24.44 -31.40 -11.61
CA ASP A 767 23.23 -31.29 -12.43
C ASP A 767 22.48 -32.62 -12.51
N SER A 768 21.15 -32.56 -12.32
CA SER A 768 20.23 -33.69 -12.39
C SER A 768 19.24 -33.54 -13.54
N VAL A 769 18.77 -34.68 -14.08
CA VAL A 769 17.84 -34.71 -15.21
C VAL A 769 16.40 -34.84 -14.73
N TYR A 770 15.51 -33.94 -15.18
CA TYR A 770 14.10 -33.93 -14.83
C TYR A 770 13.19 -33.96 -16.05
N LEU A 771 12.09 -34.71 -15.96
CA LEU A 771 10.93 -34.59 -16.84
C LEU A 771 10.01 -33.49 -16.29
N VAL A 772 9.87 -32.39 -17.04
CA VAL A 772 9.01 -31.26 -16.70
C VAL A 772 7.71 -31.35 -17.49
N LYS A 773 6.60 -31.58 -16.80
CA LYS A 773 5.24 -31.61 -17.37
C LYS A 773 4.50 -30.32 -17.04
N ASN A 774 3.99 -29.64 -18.06
CA ASN A 774 3.20 -28.42 -17.91
C ASN A 774 1.74 -28.73 -18.26
N GLY A 775 0.83 -28.65 -17.30
CA GLY A 775 -0.57 -29.00 -17.50
C GLY A 775 -0.76 -30.47 -17.86
N ASN A 776 -1.45 -30.72 -18.98
CA ASN A 776 -1.69 -32.07 -19.52
C ASN A 776 -0.68 -32.45 -20.62
N ASP A 777 0.41 -31.70 -20.78
CA ASP A 777 1.44 -31.95 -21.79
C ASP A 777 2.22 -33.25 -21.50
N LYS A 778 2.76 -33.86 -22.56
CA LYS A 778 3.62 -35.06 -22.45
C LYS A 778 4.92 -34.82 -21.67
N GLY A 779 5.31 -33.55 -21.51
CA GLY A 779 6.50 -33.09 -20.80
C GLY A 779 7.73 -32.93 -21.69
N SER A 780 8.73 -32.22 -21.18
CA SER A 780 10.05 -32.04 -21.81
C SER A 780 11.16 -32.39 -20.82
N ILE A 781 12.28 -32.89 -21.33
CA ILE A 781 13.46 -33.22 -20.51
C ILE A 781 14.29 -31.96 -20.33
N GLN A 782 14.62 -31.63 -19.07
CA GLN A 782 15.44 -30.49 -18.69
C GLN A 782 16.58 -30.95 -17.78
N ARG A 783 17.75 -30.29 -17.89
CA ARG A 783 18.89 -30.48 -16.97
C ARG A 783 18.89 -29.32 -15.99
N LEU A 784 18.87 -29.61 -14.69
CA LEU A 784 18.76 -28.62 -13.62
C LEU A 784 19.81 -28.89 -12.55
N SER A 785 20.50 -27.84 -12.10
CA SER A 785 21.41 -27.94 -10.94
C SER A 785 20.64 -28.36 -9.70
N SER A 786 21.06 -29.40 -8.99
CA SER A 786 20.28 -29.96 -7.88
C SER A 786 20.39 -29.13 -6.60
N ALA A 787 19.25 -28.88 -5.94
CA ALA A 787 19.13 -28.27 -4.62
C ALA A 787 19.79 -26.90 -4.35
N GLN A 788 20.34 -26.19 -5.34
CA GLN A 788 21.05 -24.93 -5.13
C GLN A 788 20.12 -23.71 -5.08
N PRO A 789 20.35 -22.78 -4.12
CA PRO A 789 19.80 -21.44 -4.22
C PRO A 789 20.41 -20.67 -5.40
N GLY A 790 19.56 -20.05 -6.20
CA GLY A 790 19.99 -19.16 -7.28
C GLY A 790 19.21 -17.86 -7.30
N LEU A 791 19.67 -16.91 -8.11
CA LEU A 791 18.95 -15.68 -8.39
C LEU A 791 18.63 -15.64 -9.89
N ILE A 792 17.48 -15.09 -10.28
CA ILE A 792 17.06 -15.03 -11.69
C ILE A 792 16.53 -13.64 -12.04
N TYR A 793 16.85 -13.18 -13.23
CA TYR A 793 16.16 -12.07 -13.85
C TYR A 793 14.78 -12.55 -14.34
N PRO A 794 13.67 -11.86 -14.03
CA PRO A 794 12.34 -12.26 -14.50
C PRO A 794 12.27 -12.44 -16.02
N GLU A 795 12.93 -11.56 -16.78
CA GLU A 795 13.07 -11.61 -18.24
C GLU A 795 13.79 -12.86 -18.78
N LYS A 796 14.44 -13.63 -17.90
CA LYS A 796 15.07 -14.92 -18.25
C LYS A 796 14.15 -16.11 -18.02
N GLY A 797 12.89 -15.88 -17.62
CA GLY A 797 11.87 -16.92 -17.55
C GLY A 797 11.54 -17.50 -18.93
N CYS A 798 11.70 -18.81 -19.12
CA CYS A 798 11.41 -19.42 -20.41
C CYS A 798 9.89 -19.61 -20.62
N GLU A 799 9.31 -18.91 -21.60
CA GLU A 799 7.89 -19.06 -21.98
C GLU A 799 7.54 -20.45 -22.56
N THR A 800 8.53 -21.31 -22.83
CA THR A 800 8.33 -22.66 -23.40
C THR A 800 8.49 -23.75 -22.33
N SER A 801 9.64 -23.82 -21.68
CA SER A 801 9.90 -24.86 -20.65
C SER A 801 9.37 -24.47 -19.27
N GLY A 802 9.26 -23.17 -18.99
CA GLY A 802 8.99 -22.61 -17.66
C GLY A 802 10.25 -22.38 -16.83
N ILE A 803 11.32 -23.15 -17.11
CA ILE A 803 12.58 -23.08 -16.37
C ILE A 803 13.38 -21.85 -16.81
N PRO A 804 13.97 -21.07 -15.88
CA PRO A 804 14.84 -19.95 -16.22
C PRO A 804 16.00 -20.36 -17.13
N THR A 805 16.34 -19.52 -18.10
CA THR A 805 17.45 -19.79 -19.03
C THR A 805 18.82 -19.52 -18.41
N GLU A 806 18.87 -18.74 -17.34
CA GLU A 806 20.09 -18.29 -16.66
C GLU A 806 19.83 -18.14 -15.16
N VAL A 807 20.79 -18.53 -14.34
CA VAL A 807 20.75 -18.43 -12.88
C VAL A 807 22.02 -17.77 -12.38
N GLU A 808 21.88 -16.64 -11.71
CA GLU A 808 22.92 -15.83 -11.12
C GLU A 808 23.40 -16.39 -9.77
N GLY A 809 24.66 -16.11 -9.43
CA GLY A 809 25.30 -16.57 -8.21
C GLY A 809 24.87 -15.83 -6.94
N PRO A 810 25.17 -16.39 -5.75
CA PRO A 810 24.79 -15.79 -4.46
C PRO A 810 25.51 -14.46 -4.18
N ASN A 811 26.65 -14.18 -4.80
CA ASN A 811 27.33 -12.88 -4.68
C ASN A 811 26.46 -11.67 -5.10
N GLN A 812 25.34 -11.88 -5.79
CA GLN A 812 24.37 -10.84 -6.14
C GLN A 812 23.22 -10.69 -5.12
N TYR A 813 23.28 -11.33 -3.94
CA TYR A 813 22.32 -11.11 -2.86
C TYR A 813 22.24 -9.63 -2.49
N GLY A 814 21.04 -9.08 -2.59
CA GLY A 814 20.75 -7.66 -2.35
C GLY A 814 20.38 -6.88 -3.62
N ASN A 815 20.61 -7.45 -4.81
CA ASN A 815 20.13 -6.87 -6.06
C ASN A 815 18.58 -6.94 -6.13
N ARG A 816 17.95 -5.76 -6.18
CA ARG A 816 16.49 -5.61 -6.15
C ARG A 816 15.78 -6.10 -7.42
N SER A 817 16.49 -6.23 -8.55
CA SER A 817 15.91 -6.70 -9.81
C SER A 817 15.82 -8.22 -9.93
N LEU A 818 16.54 -8.97 -9.10
CA LEU A 818 16.60 -10.42 -9.16
C LEU A 818 15.51 -11.07 -8.31
N TRP A 819 14.97 -12.19 -8.77
CA TRP A 819 14.08 -13.05 -8.02
C TRP A 819 14.82 -14.25 -7.49
N ARG A 820 14.33 -14.82 -6.40
CA ARG A 820 14.89 -16.07 -5.89
C ARG A 820 14.44 -17.24 -6.76
N TYR A 821 15.37 -18.14 -7.06
CA TYR A 821 15.09 -19.41 -7.70
C TYR A 821 15.60 -20.57 -6.85
N TRP A 822 14.76 -21.58 -6.68
CA TRP A 822 15.14 -22.85 -6.06
C TRP A 822 14.97 -23.97 -7.07
N SER A 823 16.05 -24.70 -7.29
CA SER A 823 16.00 -25.92 -8.08
C SER A 823 15.43 -27.10 -7.28
N PRO A 824 14.88 -28.12 -7.96
CA PRO A 824 14.27 -29.28 -7.31
C PRO A 824 15.27 -30.08 -6.45
N ASP A 825 14.74 -30.76 -5.43
CA ASP A 825 15.56 -31.46 -4.41
C ASP A 825 15.11 -32.89 -4.07
N ALA A 826 14.04 -33.43 -4.68
CA ALA A 826 13.81 -34.88 -4.68
C ALA A 826 13.13 -35.40 -5.94
N ALA A 827 12.70 -36.66 -5.88
CA ALA A 827 12.17 -37.41 -7.00
C ALA A 827 10.96 -36.74 -7.66
N GLU A 828 10.09 -36.12 -6.88
CA GLU A 828 8.90 -35.43 -7.37
C GLU A 828 8.79 -34.05 -6.72
N ASN A 829 8.54 -33.03 -7.55
CA ASN A 829 8.33 -31.66 -7.10
C ASN A 829 7.29 -30.98 -7.99
N ILE A 830 6.76 -29.87 -7.50
CA ILE A 830 5.93 -28.95 -8.28
C ILE A 830 6.54 -27.56 -8.28
N ALA A 831 6.27 -26.80 -9.34
CA ALA A 831 6.62 -25.40 -9.35
C ALA A 831 5.62 -24.59 -8.54
N THR A 832 6.14 -23.65 -7.77
CA THR A 832 5.35 -22.65 -7.10
C THR A 832 5.94 -21.26 -7.31
N ARG A 833 5.07 -20.26 -7.35
CA ARG A 833 5.45 -18.85 -7.26
C ARG A 833 5.14 -18.36 -5.86
N GLY A 834 6.17 -17.96 -5.13
CA GLY A 834 6.09 -17.47 -3.77
C GLY A 834 6.77 -16.12 -3.61
N HIS A 835 7.24 -15.86 -2.39
CA HIS A 835 7.94 -14.62 -2.06
C HIS A 835 9.00 -14.89 -1.00
N ILE A 836 10.23 -14.37 -1.18
CA ILE A 836 11.23 -14.40 -0.13
C ILE A 836 11.00 -13.18 0.75
N PHE A 837 10.52 -13.46 1.96
CA PHE A 837 10.22 -12.46 2.96
C PHE A 837 11.41 -11.53 3.21
N VAL A 838 12.60 -12.09 3.46
CA VAL A 838 13.80 -11.33 3.82
C VAL A 838 14.15 -10.30 2.74
N MET A 839 14.09 -10.71 1.47
CA MET A 839 14.47 -9.89 0.31
C MET A 839 13.36 -8.94 -0.16
N ASP A 840 12.11 -9.12 0.30
CA ASP A 840 10.90 -8.50 -0.23
C ASP A 840 10.77 -8.66 -1.76
N GLN A 841 11.01 -9.88 -2.26
CA GLN A 841 11.03 -10.22 -3.68
C GLN A 841 10.24 -11.48 -4.00
N THR A 842 9.71 -11.54 -5.23
CA THR A 842 9.07 -12.75 -5.77
C THR A 842 10.09 -13.90 -5.88
N ALA A 843 9.59 -15.12 -5.75
CA ALA A 843 10.40 -16.33 -5.81
C ALA A 843 9.74 -17.40 -6.70
N ILE A 844 10.56 -18.17 -7.40
CA ILE A 844 10.15 -19.43 -8.04
C ILE A 844 10.78 -20.57 -7.25
N ASP A 845 9.93 -21.41 -6.67
CA ASP A 845 10.34 -22.52 -5.81
C ASP A 845 9.89 -23.85 -6.42
N LEU A 846 10.88 -24.68 -6.78
CA LEU A 846 10.69 -26.01 -7.35
C LEU A 846 10.92 -27.14 -6.34
N LYS A 847 10.89 -26.86 -5.03
CA LYS A 847 11.13 -27.85 -3.95
C LYS A 847 9.86 -28.33 -3.25
N ILE A 848 8.69 -27.82 -3.62
CA ILE A 848 7.43 -28.20 -2.98
C ILE A 848 6.99 -29.58 -3.47
N ARG A 849 6.65 -30.49 -2.54
CA ARG A 849 6.16 -31.83 -2.90
C ARG A 849 4.71 -31.78 -3.41
N PRO A 850 4.29 -32.67 -4.33
CA PRO A 850 2.91 -32.69 -4.84
C PRO A 850 1.84 -32.88 -3.76
N THR A 851 2.18 -33.57 -2.68
CA THR A 851 1.30 -33.85 -1.53
C THR A 851 1.40 -32.80 -0.43
N GLU A 852 2.37 -31.88 -0.50
CA GLU A 852 2.55 -30.85 0.52
C GLU A 852 1.38 -29.87 0.49
N SER A 853 0.91 -29.48 1.68
CA SER A 853 -0.12 -28.46 1.84
C SER A 853 0.25 -27.57 3.03
N THR A 854 0.14 -26.26 2.84
CA THR A 854 0.37 -25.26 3.89
C THR A 854 -0.81 -24.30 3.91
N ASP A 855 -0.99 -23.56 5.00
CA ASP A 855 -2.07 -22.58 5.11
C ASP A 855 -2.08 -21.59 3.95
N ARG A 856 -0.93 -21.25 3.36
CA ARG A 856 -0.81 -20.25 2.29
C ARG A 856 -0.65 -20.83 0.89
N LEU A 857 -0.58 -22.15 0.74
CA LEU A 857 -0.62 -22.80 -0.56
C LEU A 857 -2.04 -22.71 -1.14
N THR A 858 -2.13 -22.04 -2.29
CA THR A 858 -3.34 -21.93 -3.10
C THR A 858 -2.96 -21.83 -4.57
N PHE A 859 -3.93 -21.62 -5.46
CA PHE A 859 -3.69 -21.38 -6.87
C PHE A 859 -4.44 -20.13 -7.33
N ARG A 860 -4.01 -19.59 -8.46
CA ARG A 860 -4.71 -18.55 -9.18
C ARG A 860 -5.60 -19.18 -10.24
N PRO A 861 -6.92 -19.03 -10.16
CA PRO A 861 -7.80 -19.46 -11.22
C PRO A 861 -7.54 -18.66 -12.50
N ILE A 862 -7.59 -19.34 -13.63
CA ILE A 862 -7.68 -18.72 -14.95
C ILE A 862 -8.92 -19.27 -15.65
N TYR A 863 -9.57 -18.43 -16.45
CA TYR A 863 -10.88 -18.73 -17.02
C TYR A 863 -10.90 -18.58 -18.54
N CYS A 864 -11.66 -19.45 -19.22
CA CYS A 864 -12.00 -19.24 -20.63
C CYS A 864 -12.94 -18.04 -20.77
N ASP A 865 -13.87 -17.87 -19.83
CA ASP A 865 -14.78 -16.74 -19.72
C ASP A 865 -15.17 -16.41 -18.27
N ILE A 866 -15.60 -15.17 -18.04
CA ILE A 866 -16.06 -14.68 -16.72
C ILE A 866 -17.47 -14.09 -16.78
N PRO A 867 -18.24 -14.11 -15.67
CA PRO A 867 -19.54 -13.47 -15.60
C PRO A 867 -19.49 -11.95 -15.74
N ASP A 868 -20.61 -11.38 -16.16
CA ASP A 868 -20.82 -9.93 -16.16
C ASP A 868 -20.84 -9.35 -14.75
N LEU A 869 -20.38 -8.10 -14.63
CA LEU A 869 -20.36 -7.31 -13.41
C LEU A 869 -21.80 -7.08 -12.90
N LYS A 870 -22.02 -7.38 -11.62
CA LYS A 870 -23.31 -7.19 -10.95
C LYS A 870 -23.20 -6.10 -9.90
N TYR A 871 -24.18 -5.20 -9.85
CA TYR A 871 -24.21 -4.12 -8.87
C TYR A 871 -25.66 -3.68 -8.61
N THR A 872 -25.87 -3.00 -7.48
CA THR A 872 -27.12 -2.28 -7.17
C THR A 872 -26.81 -0.85 -6.77
N ILE A 873 -27.77 0.03 -7.04
CA ILE A 873 -27.74 1.44 -6.64
C ILE A 873 -28.94 1.67 -5.73
N ARG A 874 -28.71 2.24 -4.55
CA ARG A 874 -29.76 2.66 -3.62
C ARG A 874 -29.66 4.17 -3.44
N GLU A 875 -30.77 4.88 -3.59
CA GLU A 875 -30.85 6.28 -3.19
C GLU A 875 -31.06 6.32 -1.66
N THR A 876 -30.14 6.96 -0.94
CA THR A 876 -30.25 7.19 0.49
C THR A 876 -30.89 8.55 0.73
N THR A 877 -32.06 8.57 1.37
CA THR A 877 -32.66 9.80 1.88
C THR A 877 -31.95 10.20 3.15
N GLY A 878 -31.27 11.35 3.12
CA GLY A 878 -30.62 11.88 4.31
C GLY A 878 -31.62 12.18 5.43
N THR A 879 -31.38 11.67 6.64
CA THR A 879 -32.25 11.89 7.81
C THR A 879 -31.80 13.05 8.71
N GLY A 880 -30.93 13.93 8.22
CA GLY A 880 -30.36 15.05 8.96
C GLY A 880 -30.59 16.39 8.26
N PRO A 881 -30.53 17.52 8.98
CA PRO A 881 -30.80 18.86 8.43
C PRO A 881 -29.84 19.27 7.29
N ASN A 882 -28.76 18.51 7.07
CA ASN A 882 -27.77 18.74 6.03
C ASN A 882 -27.51 17.52 5.11
N SER A 883 -28.25 16.41 5.22
CA SER A 883 -27.99 15.25 4.38
C SER A 883 -28.85 15.29 3.11
N ARG A 884 -28.20 15.56 1.98
CA ARG A 884 -28.82 15.45 0.65
C ARG A 884 -29.13 14.00 0.32
N ASN A 885 -30.06 13.81 -0.61
CA ASN A 885 -30.19 12.54 -1.30
C ASN A 885 -28.86 12.19 -1.98
N TRP A 886 -28.35 11.00 -1.73
CA TRP A 886 -27.12 10.51 -2.34
C TRP A 886 -27.29 9.07 -2.80
N VAL A 887 -26.34 8.56 -3.59
CA VAL A 887 -26.35 7.18 -4.05
C VAL A 887 -25.37 6.33 -3.24
N GLN A 888 -25.85 5.18 -2.78
CA GLN A 888 -25.02 4.11 -2.29
C GLN A 888 -24.94 3.02 -3.37
N VAL A 889 -23.73 2.69 -3.79
CA VAL A 889 -23.48 1.60 -4.74
C VAL A 889 -22.99 0.38 -3.98
N SER A 890 -23.58 -0.77 -4.28
CA SER A 890 -23.14 -2.06 -3.78
C SER A 890 -22.80 -2.94 -4.96
N VAL A 891 -21.51 -3.18 -5.15
CA VAL A 891 -20.99 -4.09 -6.18
C VAL A 891 -20.99 -5.51 -5.62
N TYR A 892 -21.54 -6.46 -6.39
CA TYR A 892 -21.48 -7.86 -6.03
C TYR A 892 -20.21 -8.45 -6.65
N PRO A 893 -19.26 -8.95 -5.84
CA PRO A 893 -18.02 -9.49 -6.36
C PRO A 893 -18.27 -10.67 -7.29
N ARG A 894 -17.50 -10.72 -8.35
CA ARG A 894 -17.26 -11.97 -9.07
C ARG A 894 -16.28 -12.77 -8.22
N LEU A 895 -16.80 -13.82 -7.60
CA LEU A 895 -16.02 -14.66 -6.70
C LEU A 895 -14.92 -15.39 -7.49
N PHE A 896 -13.80 -15.70 -6.83
CA PHE A 896 -12.79 -16.62 -7.34
C PHE A 896 -13.28 -18.05 -7.19
N SER A 897 -14.43 -18.34 -7.78
CA SER A 897 -15.06 -19.65 -7.77
C SER A 897 -14.73 -20.40 -9.05
N ILE A 898 -14.83 -21.72 -8.97
CA ILE A 898 -14.78 -22.57 -10.16
C ILE A 898 -16.12 -22.40 -10.87
N TYR A 899 -16.07 -21.85 -12.07
CA TYR A 899 -17.23 -21.69 -12.92
C TYR A 899 -17.31 -22.89 -13.86
N ASP A 900 -18.47 -23.52 -13.90
CA ASP A 900 -18.89 -24.44 -14.96
C ASP A 900 -19.96 -23.72 -15.78
N LEU A 901 -19.53 -22.86 -16.70
CA LEU A 901 -20.42 -22.16 -17.62
C LEU A 901 -20.77 -23.02 -18.83
#